data_AF-A0A1C6B004-F1
#
_entry.id   AF-A0A1C6B004-F1
#
_cell.length_a   1.000
_cell.length_b   1.000
_cell.length_c   1.000
_cell.angle_alpha   90.00
_cell.angle_beta   90.00
_cell.angle_gamma   90.00
#
_symmetry.space_group_name_H-M   'P 1'
#
loop_
_entity.id
_entity.type
_entity.pdbx_description
1 polymer ?
#
loop_
_entity_poly.entity_id
_entity_poly.type
_entity_poly.pdbx_seq_one_letter_code
_entity_poly.pdbx_strand_id
1 'polypeptide(L)'
;MCTNCKKPYYISTAIAYTSGKPHIGNTYEIVLADAIARYKREQGYDVYFQTGTDEHGQKIELKAADAGVTPKEFVDNVAGQIKEIWDLMNTSYDKFIRTTDDYHEKQVQKIFKKLYDQGDIYKGHYEGLYCTPCESFWTPSQVVDGKCPDCGRPVQPAKEEAYFFRMSKYAPKLIEYINEHPEFIQPVSRKNEMMNNFLLPGLQDLCVSRTSFKWGIPVTFDPKHVTYVWLDALTNYITGIGYDCDGNSDEKFKKYWPADLHLIGKDIIRFHTIYWPIFLMALGLPLPKQVFGHPWLLQGDGKMSKSKGNVLYADTLVDFFGVDAVRYFVLHEMPFENDGVISWDLMVERMNSDLANILGNLVNRTVSMTNKYFGGIVENKGAAEPVDEELKATVLETVKKVDEKMNKLRVADAITEIFNIFRRSNKYIDETTPWTLAKDEAKKDRLATVLYNLTEAITIGASLLFSFMPETSEKILAQLNTEKRSLENMNTFGLYPNGNKVTEKPEILFARMDIKDVMEKVEAMKAAAATEKQEEKKEEEKPGMDVEKKPEITYDDFAKLQFQIGEIVKCEEVPKSKKLLCSQVKIGSETRQILSGIKAWYKPEDMVGRKVMVVTNLKPAKLAGMLSEGMILCAEDDEGNLALMTPAKDIKSGSEVC
;
A
#
# COMPACT_ATOMS: atom_id res chain seq x y z
N MET A 1 -13.38 30.35 -12.77
CA MET A 1 -12.06 30.84 -12.30
C MET A 1 -12.31 31.82 -11.17
N CYS A 2 -11.74 31.55 -9.99
CA CYS A 2 -11.89 32.37 -8.79
C CYS A 2 -11.13 33.69 -8.96
N THR A 3 -11.81 34.83 -8.83
CA THR A 3 -11.24 36.17 -9.00
C THR A 3 -10.50 36.72 -7.77
N ASN A 4 -10.52 36.00 -6.64
CA ASN A 4 -9.93 36.42 -5.35
C ASN A 4 -8.97 35.38 -4.73
N CYS A 5 -8.50 34.40 -5.51
CA CYS A 5 -7.63 33.35 -4.98
C CYS A 5 -6.19 33.86 -4.81
N LYS A 6 -5.53 33.46 -3.70
CA LYS A 6 -4.09 33.68 -3.44
C LYS A 6 -3.24 32.96 -4.52
N LYS A 7 -1.91 32.95 -4.34
CA LYS A 7 -0.95 32.24 -5.20
C LYS A 7 -1.37 30.78 -5.43
N PRO A 8 -1.03 30.17 -6.59
CA PRO A 8 -1.19 28.74 -6.81
C PRO A 8 -0.48 27.93 -5.72
N TYR A 9 -1.06 26.79 -5.34
CA TYR A 9 -0.45 25.82 -4.42
C TYR A 9 -0.57 24.41 -5.00
N TYR A 10 0.55 23.83 -5.42
CA TYR A 10 0.56 22.46 -5.94
C TYR A 10 1.09 21.47 -4.91
N ILE A 11 0.24 20.52 -4.54
CA ILE A 11 0.56 19.43 -3.61
C ILE A 11 0.39 18.08 -4.30
N SER A 12 1.28 17.13 -4.01
CA SER A 12 1.14 15.75 -4.48
C SER A 12 1.43 14.72 -3.38
N THR A 13 0.82 13.54 -3.52
CA THR A 13 1.28 12.31 -2.85
C THR A 13 2.32 11.59 -3.72
N ALA A 14 3.00 10.60 -3.17
CA ALA A 14 3.55 9.52 -3.97
C ALA A 14 2.41 8.79 -4.69
N ILE A 15 2.70 8.26 -5.88
CA ILE A 15 1.78 7.40 -6.60
C ILE A 15 1.86 5.97 -6.06
N ALA A 16 0.70 5.36 -5.78
CA ALA A 16 0.62 4.07 -5.11
C ALA A 16 1.01 2.93 -6.05
N TYR A 17 1.89 2.03 -5.60
CA TYR A 17 2.32 0.89 -6.41
C TYR A 17 1.20 -0.16 -6.55
N THR A 18 0.80 -0.48 -7.77
CA THR A 18 -0.36 -1.35 -8.09
C THR A 18 -0.12 -2.85 -7.88
N SER A 19 0.77 -3.23 -6.96
CA SER A 19 0.99 -4.63 -6.59
C SER A 19 -0.12 -5.23 -5.70
N GLY A 20 -1.17 -4.50 -5.40
CA GLY A 20 -2.38 -4.97 -4.73
C GLY A 20 -3.01 -3.91 -3.82
N LYS A 21 -4.08 -4.29 -3.13
CA LYS A 21 -4.84 -3.38 -2.25
C LYS A 21 -3.96 -2.64 -1.24
N PRO A 22 -4.08 -1.29 -1.14
CA PRO A 22 -3.30 -0.47 -0.22
C PRO A 22 -3.76 -0.66 1.23
N HIS A 23 -2.81 -0.71 2.15
CA HIS A 23 -3.11 -0.77 3.59
C HIS A 23 -3.26 0.64 4.19
N ILE A 24 -3.66 0.72 5.46
CA ILE A 24 -3.89 2.00 6.15
C ILE A 24 -2.66 2.91 6.15
N GLY A 25 -1.44 2.35 6.18
CA GLY A 25 -0.20 3.13 6.05
C GLY A 25 -0.02 3.83 4.69
N ASN A 26 -0.54 3.27 3.59
CA ASN A 26 -0.58 3.96 2.29
C ASN A 26 -1.68 5.01 2.27
N THR A 27 -2.83 4.67 2.87
CA THR A 27 -4.01 5.53 2.94
C THR A 27 -3.75 6.79 3.79
N TYR A 28 -2.89 6.68 4.80
CA TYR A 28 -2.48 7.83 5.61
C TYR A 28 -1.92 8.98 4.77
N GLU A 29 -1.08 8.69 3.77
CA GLU A 29 -0.43 9.72 2.96
C GLU A 29 -1.47 10.59 2.21
N ILE A 30 -2.47 9.97 1.59
CA ILE A 30 -3.54 10.70 0.89
C ILE A 30 -4.44 11.47 1.85
N VAL A 31 -4.74 10.93 3.02
CA VAL A 31 -5.56 11.62 4.05
C VAL A 31 -4.80 12.82 4.61
N LEU A 32 -3.48 12.70 4.84
CA LEU A 32 -2.63 13.81 5.26
C LEU A 32 -2.55 14.91 4.19
N ALA A 33 -2.31 14.54 2.94
CA ALA A 33 -2.25 15.49 1.84
C ALA A 33 -3.61 16.18 1.64
N ASP A 34 -4.72 15.46 1.76
CA ASP A 34 -6.07 16.02 1.70
C ASP A 34 -6.34 17.04 2.81
N ALA A 35 -5.94 16.74 4.06
CA ALA A 35 -6.10 17.68 5.17
C ALA A 35 -5.32 18.99 4.93
N ILE A 36 -4.10 18.89 4.40
CA ILE A 36 -3.28 20.05 4.04
C ILE A 36 -3.93 20.81 2.86
N ALA A 37 -4.39 20.09 1.83
CA ALA A 37 -5.03 20.68 0.65
C ALA A 37 -6.30 21.44 1.02
N ARG A 38 -7.19 20.84 1.83
CA ARG A 38 -8.40 21.49 2.35
C ARG A 38 -8.05 22.75 3.13
N TYR A 39 -7.07 22.69 4.04
CA TYR A 39 -6.67 23.84 4.82
C TYR A 39 -6.06 24.96 3.96
N LYS A 40 -5.27 24.62 2.94
CA LYS A 40 -4.74 25.60 1.98
C LYS A 40 -5.87 26.26 1.18
N ARG A 41 -6.91 25.52 0.78
CA ARG A 41 -8.12 26.11 0.17
C ARG A 41 -8.84 27.04 1.14
N GLU A 42 -8.94 26.69 2.42
CA GLU A 42 -9.50 27.56 3.46
C GLU A 42 -8.69 28.86 3.66
N GLN A 43 -7.37 28.78 3.52
CA GLN A 43 -6.48 29.94 3.52
C GLN A 43 -6.62 30.80 2.24
N GLY A 44 -7.43 30.37 1.27
CA GLY A 44 -7.71 31.06 0.01
C GLY A 44 -6.73 30.75 -1.12
N TYR A 45 -5.89 29.72 -1.02
CA TYR A 45 -5.01 29.29 -2.11
C TYR A 45 -5.80 28.64 -3.24
N ASP A 46 -5.32 28.85 -4.46
CA ASP A 46 -5.73 28.05 -5.62
C ASP A 46 -4.96 26.73 -5.60
N VAL A 47 -5.56 25.70 -5.00
CA VAL A 47 -4.91 24.41 -4.77
C VAL A 47 -5.14 23.48 -5.96
N TYR A 48 -4.07 22.82 -6.39
CA TYR A 48 -4.14 21.62 -7.23
C TYR A 48 -3.53 20.45 -6.45
N PHE A 49 -4.31 19.40 -6.23
CA PHE A 49 -3.91 18.23 -5.46
C PHE A 49 -3.85 16.99 -6.36
N GLN A 50 -2.66 16.43 -6.57
CA GLN A 50 -2.45 15.24 -7.40
C GLN A 50 -2.11 14.00 -6.57
N THR A 51 -2.72 12.87 -6.93
CA THR A 51 -2.36 11.52 -6.50
C THR A 51 -2.42 10.57 -7.70
N GLY A 52 -2.17 9.28 -7.52
CA GLY A 52 -2.22 8.34 -8.63
C GLY A 52 -1.60 6.98 -8.34
N THR A 53 -1.28 6.26 -9.41
CA THR A 53 -0.76 4.89 -9.38
C THR A 53 0.51 4.73 -10.21
N ASP A 54 1.47 3.98 -9.64
CA ASP A 54 2.64 3.46 -10.34
C ASP A 54 2.33 2.04 -10.80
N GLU A 55 2.40 1.86 -12.12
CA GLU A 55 1.83 0.71 -12.82
C GLU A 55 2.85 -0.10 -13.60
N HIS A 56 4.14 0.25 -13.55
CA HIS A 56 5.17 -0.46 -14.32
C HIS A 56 6.13 -1.29 -13.45
N GLY A 57 6.85 -2.20 -14.11
CA GLY A 57 7.91 -2.99 -13.51
C GLY A 57 7.62 -4.49 -13.38
N GLN A 58 8.70 -5.25 -13.21
CA GLN A 58 8.69 -6.72 -13.17
C GLN A 58 7.73 -7.30 -12.12
N LYS A 59 7.60 -6.67 -10.95
CA LYS A 59 6.73 -7.17 -9.87
C LYS A 59 5.26 -7.20 -10.28
N ILE A 60 4.82 -6.29 -11.15
CA ILE A 60 3.46 -6.26 -11.67
C ILE A 60 3.28 -7.33 -12.74
N GLU A 61 4.26 -7.46 -13.65
CA GLU A 61 4.27 -8.50 -14.68
C GLU A 61 4.13 -9.91 -14.08
N LEU A 62 4.90 -10.20 -13.03
CA LEU A 62 4.83 -11.47 -12.30
C LEU A 62 3.46 -11.69 -11.64
N LYS A 63 2.90 -10.68 -10.98
CA LYS A 63 1.59 -10.81 -10.33
C LYS A 63 0.43 -10.97 -11.31
N ALA A 64 0.52 -10.32 -12.45
CA ALA A 64 -0.46 -10.49 -13.52
C ALA A 64 -0.40 -11.91 -14.09
N ALA A 65 0.82 -12.43 -14.31
CA ALA A 65 1.03 -13.81 -14.73
C ALA A 65 0.49 -14.82 -13.69
N ASP A 66 0.78 -14.62 -12.40
CA ASP A 66 0.27 -15.45 -11.30
C ASP A 66 -1.27 -15.43 -11.25
N ALA A 67 -1.89 -14.31 -11.59
CA ALA A 67 -3.34 -14.14 -11.64
C ALA A 67 -3.96 -14.56 -12.99
N GLY A 68 -3.16 -15.03 -13.96
CA GLY A 68 -3.65 -15.46 -15.28
C GLY A 68 -4.22 -14.35 -16.17
N VAL A 69 -3.86 -13.09 -15.92
CA VAL A 69 -4.36 -11.91 -16.66
C VAL A 69 -3.21 -11.10 -17.28
N THR A 70 -3.51 -10.20 -18.21
CA THR A 70 -2.48 -9.29 -18.72
C THR A 70 -2.06 -8.26 -17.66
N PRO A 71 -0.81 -7.73 -17.71
CA PRO A 71 -0.40 -6.68 -16.79
C PRO A 71 -1.30 -5.44 -16.82
N LYS A 72 -1.82 -5.06 -18.00
CA LYS A 72 -2.74 -3.93 -18.15
C LYS A 72 -4.07 -4.17 -17.43
N GLU A 73 -4.68 -5.33 -17.61
CA GLU A 73 -5.92 -5.71 -16.90
C GLU A 73 -5.69 -5.76 -15.38
N PHE A 74 -4.55 -6.28 -14.95
CA PHE A 74 -4.19 -6.34 -13.53
C PHE A 74 -4.11 -4.94 -12.91
N VAL A 75 -3.36 -4.01 -13.53
CA VAL A 75 -3.23 -2.65 -13.00
C VAL A 75 -4.51 -1.83 -13.13
N ASP A 76 -5.34 -2.07 -14.16
CA ASP A 76 -6.66 -1.44 -14.29
C ASP A 76 -7.56 -1.79 -13.10
N ASN A 77 -7.59 -3.05 -12.69
CA ASN A 77 -8.35 -3.49 -11.52
C ASN A 77 -7.79 -2.90 -10.22
N VAL A 78 -6.48 -3.02 -9.99
CA VAL A 78 -5.86 -2.53 -8.75
C VAL A 78 -5.92 -1.01 -8.63
N ALA A 79 -5.75 -0.26 -9.74
CA ALA A 79 -5.91 1.19 -9.75
C ALA A 79 -7.35 1.60 -9.43
N GLY A 80 -8.35 0.85 -9.93
CA GLY A 80 -9.75 1.02 -9.54
C GLY A 80 -9.96 0.89 -8.03
N GLN A 81 -9.45 -0.18 -7.42
CA GLN A 81 -9.53 -0.40 -5.97
C GLN A 81 -8.84 0.71 -5.16
N ILE A 82 -7.68 1.18 -5.60
CA ILE A 82 -6.97 2.29 -4.94
C ILE A 82 -7.83 3.55 -5.01
N LYS A 83 -8.38 3.87 -6.18
CA LYS A 83 -9.24 5.04 -6.36
C LYS A 83 -10.49 4.95 -5.48
N GLU A 84 -11.15 3.80 -5.41
CA GLU A 84 -12.31 3.57 -4.54
C GLU A 84 -11.99 3.80 -3.07
N ILE A 85 -10.82 3.36 -2.58
CA ILE A 85 -10.41 3.61 -1.20
C ILE A 85 -10.13 5.10 -0.98
N TRP A 86 -9.57 5.81 -1.96
CA TRP A 86 -9.26 7.24 -1.83
C TRP A 86 -10.56 8.04 -1.79
N ASP A 87 -11.54 7.64 -2.61
CA ASP A 87 -12.89 8.21 -2.64
C ASP A 87 -13.65 7.91 -1.34
N LEU A 88 -13.56 6.67 -0.82
CA LEU A 88 -14.13 6.25 0.48
C LEU A 88 -13.62 7.13 1.63
N MET A 89 -12.33 7.47 1.61
CA MET A 89 -11.73 8.33 2.64
C MET A 89 -12.04 9.83 2.47
N ASN A 90 -12.97 10.18 1.58
CA ASN A 90 -13.42 11.55 1.30
C ASN A 90 -12.24 12.48 0.98
N THR A 91 -11.37 12.05 0.06
CA THR A 91 -10.21 12.85 -0.37
C THR A 91 -10.56 13.75 -1.55
N SER A 92 -10.05 14.98 -1.55
CA SER A 92 -10.40 16.05 -2.48
C SER A 92 -9.31 16.29 -3.54
N TYR A 93 -8.75 15.21 -4.08
CA TYR A 93 -7.73 15.31 -5.14
C TYR A 93 -8.35 15.81 -6.45
N ASP A 94 -7.60 16.65 -7.17
CA ASP A 94 -8.01 17.23 -8.46
C ASP A 94 -7.59 16.32 -9.64
N LYS A 95 -6.59 15.47 -9.43
CA LYS A 95 -6.07 14.55 -10.45
C LYS A 95 -5.65 13.21 -9.83
N PHE A 96 -6.16 12.13 -10.41
CA PHE A 96 -5.63 10.79 -10.28
C PHE A 96 -4.86 10.46 -11.56
N ILE A 97 -3.53 10.39 -11.50
CA ILE A 97 -2.68 10.02 -12.63
C ILE A 97 -2.41 8.52 -12.64
N ARG A 98 -2.29 7.92 -13.82
CA ARG A 98 -1.80 6.55 -13.99
C ARG A 98 -0.56 6.59 -14.86
N THR A 99 0.49 5.84 -14.53
CA THR A 99 1.71 5.81 -15.39
C THR A 99 1.45 5.15 -16.74
N THR A 100 0.36 4.40 -16.89
CA THR A 100 -0.14 3.88 -18.18
C THR A 100 -0.97 4.88 -18.98
N ASP A 101 -1.17 6.11 -18.48
CA ASP A 101 -1.85 7.14 -19.27
C ASP A 101 -0.99 7.48 -20.52
N ASP A 102 -1.57 7.42 -21.72
CA ASP A 102 -0.87 7.66 -23.00
C ASP A 102 0.01 8.92 -23.01
N TYR A 103 -0.48 10.01 -22.41
CA TYR A 103 0.26 11.27 -22.37
C TYR A 103 1.50 11.17 -21.49
N HIS A 104 1.44 10.40 -20.41
CA HIS A 104 2.54 10.18 -19.49
C HIS A 104 3.64 9.37 -20.18
N GLU A 105 3.28 8.24 -20.79
CA GLU A 105 4.24 7.37 -21.49
C GLU A 105 5.00 8.12 -22.59
N LYS A 106 4.27 8.87 -23.42
CA LYS A 106 4.85 9.69 -24.49
C LYS A 106 5.85 10.72 -23.96
N GLN A 107 5.55 11.35 -22.83
CA GLN A 107 6.44 12.35 -22.25
C GLN A 107 7.69 11.72 -21.61
N VAL A 108 7.55 10.57 -20.94
CA VAL A 108 8.71 9.82 -20.42
C VAL A 108 9.63 9.38 -21.56
N GLN A 109 9.07 8.89 -22.67
CA GLN A 109 9.82 8.55 -23.88
C GLN A 109 10.62 9.74 -24.44
N LYS A 110 9.99 10.92 -24.54
CA LYS A 110 10.67 12.15 -24.98
C LYS A 110 11.76 12.58 -24.00
N ILE A 111 11.49 12.54 -22.70
CA ILE A 111 12.45 12.88 -21.64
C ILE A 111 13.67 11.96 -21.74
N PHE A 112 13.48 10.65 -21.85
CA PHE A 112 14.58 9.70 -21.99
C PHE A 112 15.46 10.03 -23.19
N LYS A 113 14.83 10.29 -24.35
CA LYS A 113 15.53 10.67 -25.57
C LYS A 113 16.29 11.99 -25.42
N LYS A 114 15.67 13.02 -24.86
CA LYS A 114 16.31 14.32 -24.63
C LYS A 114 17.54 14.19 -23.73
N LEU A 115 17.42 13.45 -22.62
CA LEU A 115 18.51 13.20 -21.68
C LEU A 115 19.64 12.38 -22.34
N TYR A 116 19.32 11.48 -23.27
CA TYR A 116 20.31 10.76 -24.08
C TYR A 116 21.02 11.70 -25.07
N ASP A 117 20.26 12.48 -25.85
CA ASP A 117 20.80 13.39 -26.87
C ASP A 117 21.74 14.46 -26.26
N GLN A 118 21.47 14.92 -25.04
CA GLN A 118 22.35 15.87 -24.32
C GLN A 118 23.56 15.22 -23.62
N GLY A 119 23.67 13.89 -23.68
CA GLY A 119 24.79 13.12 -23.11
C GLY A 119 24.68 12.85 -21.60
N ASP A 120 23.55 13.15 -20.97
CA ASP A 120 23.29 12.81 -19.55
C ASP A 120 22.90 11.35 -19.36
N ILE A 121 22.26 10.74 -20.36
CA ILE A 121 22.10 9.29 -20.46
C ILE A 121 23.11 8.77 -21.46
N TYR A 122 23.82 7.70 -21.10
CA TYR A 122 24.76 7.01 -21.97
C TYR A 122 24.59 5.50 -21.87
N LYS A 123 24.97 4.79 -22.94
CA LYS A 123 24.96 3.33 -22.94
C LYS A 123 26.21 2.81 -22.21
N GLY A 124 26.01 1.89 -21.29
CA GLY A 124 27.06 1.24 -20.52
C GLY A 124 26.71 -0.22 -20.29
N HIS A 125 27.36 -0.83 -19.31
CA HIS A 125 27.08 -2.19 -18.90
C HIS A 125 26.88 -2.23 -17.39
N TYR A 126 25.80 -2.88 -16.95
CA TYR A 126 25.65 -3.28 -15.57
C TYR A 126 26.54 -4.51 -15.34
N GLU A 127 27.57 -4.36 -14.51
CA GLU A 127 28.51 -5.42 -14.17
C GLU A 127 28.29 -5.85 -12.73
N GLY A 128 27.99 -7.13 -12.52
CA GLY A 128 27.73 -7.68 -11.20
C GLY A 128 27.85 -9.19 -11.17
N LEU A 129 27.67 -9.76 -9.98
CA LEU A 129 27.69 -11.19 -9.77
C LEU A 129 26.27 -11.73 -9.94
N TYR A 130 26.03 -12.41 -11.06
CA TYR A 130 24.73 -12.89 -11.48
C TYR A 130 24.46 -14.32 -11.01
N CYS A 131 23.28 -14.54 -10.45
CA CYS A 131 22.78 -15.86 -10.12
C CYS A 131 21.81 -16.31 -11.21
N THR A 132 22.23 -17.20 -12.11
CA THR A 132 21.36 -17.69 -13.20
C THR A 132 20.04 -18.28 -12.71
N PRO A 133 19.99 -19.09 -11.64
CA PRO A 133 18.71 -19.65 -11.17
C PRO A 133 17.77 -18.67 -10.46
N CYS A 134 18.29 -17.56 -9.92
CA CYS A 134 17.49 -16.49 -9.32
C CYS A 134 17.31 -15.30 -10.26
N GLU A 135 17.88 -15.38 -11.46
CA GLU A 135 17.96 -14.32 -12.47
C GLU A 135 18.31 -12.93 -11.92
N SER A 136 19.18 -12.89 -10.91
CA SER A 136 19.44 -11.68 -10.12
C SER A 136 20.91 -11.31 -10.06
N PHE A 137 21.20 -10.02 -10.16
CA PHE A 137 22.54 -9.47 -9.97
C PHE A 137 22.79 -9.06 -8.51
N TRP A 138 24.03 -9.25 -8.07
CA TRP A 138 24.52 -8.87 -6.75
C TRP A 138 25.80 -8.06 -6.85
N THR A 139 25.96 -7.08 -5.97
CA THR A 139 27.26 -6.40 -5.83
C THR A 139 28.26 -7.32 -5.13
N PRO A 140 29.58 -7.13 -5.31
CA PRO A 140 30.58 -7.90 -4.58
C PRO A 140 30.42 -7.85 -3.05
N SER A 141 29.89 -6.75 -2.52
CA SER A 141 29.62 -6.57 -1.09
C SER A 141 28.38 -7.33 -0.58
N GLN A 142 27.45 -7.69 -1.46
CA GLN A 142 26.24 -8.44 -1.11
C GLN A 142 26.45 -9.95 -1.15
N VAL A 143 27.47 -10.42 -1.86
CA VAL A 143 27.77 -11.83 -2.06
C VAL A 143 28.67 -12.35 -0.95
N VAL A 144 28.23 -13.41 -0.26
CA VAL A 144 29.03 -14.12 0.74
C VAL A 144 29.55 -15.41 0.10
N ASP A 145 30.86 -15.65 0.17
CA ASP A 145 31.54 -16.84 -0.36
C ASP A 145 31.27 -17.15 -1.85
N GLY A 146 31.09 -16.11 -2.67
CA GLY A 146 30.80 -16.28 -4.10
C GLY A 146 29.44 -16.91 -4.38
N LYS A 147 28.50 -16.85 -3.43
CA LYS A 147 27.17 -17.45 -3.53
C LYS A 147 26.06 -16.40 -3.45
N CYS A 148 24.98 -16.67 -4.18
CA CYS A 148 23.75 -15.89 -4.18
C CYS A 148 23.17 -15.87 -2.75
N PRO A 149 22.92 -14.68 -2.19
CA PRO A 149 22.31 -14.52 -0.87
C PRO A 149 20.96 -15.23 -0.74
N ASP A 150 20.21 -15.30 -1.85
CA ASP A 150 18.85 -15.83 -1.83
C ASP A 150 18.81 -17.37 -1.91
N CYS A 151 19.60 -17.99 -2.79
CA CYS A 151 19.51 -19.44 -3.02
C CYS A 151 20.78 -20.22 -2.66
N GLY A 152 21.83 -19.55 -2.16
CA GLY A 152 23.10 -20.18 -1.76
C GLY A 152 23.91 -20.81 -2.90
N ARG A 153 23.53 -20.61 -4.16
CA ARG A 153 24.23 -21.16 -5.34
C ARG A 153 25.32 -20.21 -5.84
N PRO A 154 26.36 -20.68 -6.54
CA PRO A 154 27.41 -19.82 -7.08
C PRO A 154 26.84 -18.70 -7.94
N VAL A 155 27.38 -17.50 -7.75
CA VAL A 155 27.17 -16.35 -8.64
C VAL A 155 28.37 -16.20 -9.57
N GLN A 156 28.13 -15.71 -10.78
CA GLN A 156 29.15 -15.52 -11.81
C GLN A 156 29.18 -14.08 -12.31
N PRO A 157 30.34 -13.51 -12.61
CA PRO A 157 30.40 -12.19 -13.24
C PRO A 157 29.58 -12.20 -14.54
N ALA A 158 28.59 -11.34 -14.63
CA ALA A 158 27.84 -11.11 -15.86
C ALA A 158 27.79 -9.61 -16.15
N LYS A 159 27.60 -9.31 -17.44
CA LYS A 159 27.41 -7.96 -17.94
C LYS A 159 26.11 -7.91 -18.71
N GLU A 160 25.21 -7.02 -18.31
CA GLU A 160 24.01 -6.71 -19.07
C GLU A 160 24.15 -5.28 -19.61
N GLU A 161 23.84 -5.10 -20.89
CA GLU A 161 23.82 -3.77 -21.48
C GLU A 161 22.71 -2.94 -20.81
N ALA A 162 23.01 -1.69 -20.45
CA ALA A 162 22.03 -0.80 -19.83
C ALA A 162 22.38 0.67 -20.07
N TYR A 163 21.36 1.53 -20.02
CA TYR A 163 21.53 2.96 -20.03
C TYR A 163 21.71 3.51 -18.62
N PHE A 164 22.68 4.41 -18.46
CA PHE A 164 23.04 5.04 -17.20
C PHE A 164 22.85 6.55 -17.29
N PHE A 165 22.29 7.14 -16.24
CA PHE A 165 22.14 8.57 -16.05
C PHE A 165 23.28 9.12 -15.18
N ARG A 166 23.89 10.23 -15.61
CA ARG A 166 25.02 10.91 -14.96
C ARG A 166 24.64 11.65 -13.68
N MET A 167 24.28 10.91 -12.63
CA MET A 167 23.95 11.47 -11.31
C MET A 167 25.10 12.29 -10.72
N SER A 168 26.32 11.77 -10.85
CA SER A 168 27.55 12.37 -10.30
C SER A 168 27.78 13.81 -10.77
N LYS A 169 27.43 14.12 -12.03
CA LYS A 169 27.54 15.45 -12.64
C LYS A 169 26.76 16.54 -11.89
N TYR A 170 25.61 16.18 -11.31
CA TYR A 170 24.69 17.14 -10.68
C TYR A 170 24.79 17.18 -9.15
N ALA A 171 25.50 16.23 -8.54
CA ALA A 171 25.61 16.13 -7.08
C ALA A 171 26.11 17.41 -6.39
N PRO A 172 27.16 18.11 -6.88
CA PRO A 172 27.65 19.34 -6.24
C PRO A 172 26.59 20.45 -6.22
N LYS A 173 25.87 20.63 -7.34
CA LYS A 173 24.81 21.64 -7.47
C LYS A 173 23.61 21.33 -6.57
N LEU A 174 23.26 20.05 -6.41
CA LEU A 174 22.21 19.64 -5.48
C LEU A 174 22.60 19.88 -4.02
N ILE A 175 23.86 19.59 -3.65
CA ILE A 175 24.38 19.87 -2.29
C ILE A 175 24.30 21.36 -1.97
N GLU A 176 24.71 22.22 -2.90
CA GLU A 176 24.60 23.67 -2.77
C GLU A 176 23.14 24.10 -2.58
N TYR A 177 22.24 23.63 -3.44
CA TYR A 177 20.81 23.92 -3.34
C TYR A 177 20.20 23.53 -1.98
N ILE A 178 20.49 22.33 -1.47
CA ILE A 178 20.00 21.84 -0.17
C ILE A 178 20.51 22.71 1.00
N ASN A 179 21.70 23.28 0.88
CA ASN A 179 22.26 24.15 1.90
C ASN A 179 21.63 25.55 1.88
N GLU A 180 21.35 26.09 0.69
CA GLU A 180 20.70 27.40 0.52
C GLU A 180 19.20 27.37 0.85
N HIS A 181 18.55 26.22 0.73
CA HIS A 181 17.11 26.03 0.93
C HIS A 181 16.85 25.05 2.09
N PRO A 182 17.03 25.46 3.36
CA PRO A 182 16.89 24.58 4.52
C PRO A 182 15.49 23.98 4.69
N GLU A 183 14.46 24.60 4.11
CA GLU A 183 13.08 24.15 4.09
C GLU A 183 12.78 23.05 3.06
N PHE A 184 13.70 22.81 2.11
CA PHE A 184 13.48 21.90 0.98
C PHE A 184 13.22 20.45 1.41
N ILE A 185 13.91 19.95 2.44
CA ILE A 185 13.74 18.58 2.95
C ILE A 185 13.29 18.66 4.40
N GLN A 186 12.07 18.19 4.67
CA GLN A 186 11.50 18.14 6.01
C GLN A 186 11.06 16.70 6.36
N PRO A 187 11.15 16.29 7.65
CA PRO A 187 11.85 16.97 8.74
C PRO A 187 13.38 17.03 8.54
N VAL A 188 14.07 17.89 9.30
CA VAL A 188 15.53 18.12 9.20
C VAL A 188 16.35 16.84 9.40
N SER A 189 15.85 15.89 10.19
CA SER A 189 16.49 14.57 10.36
C SER A 189 16.66 13.84 9.02
N ARG A 190 15.69 13.96 8.11
CA ARG A 190 15.75 13.37 6.77
C ARG A 190 16.75 14.08 5.87
N LYS A 191 16.85 15.42 5.96
CA LYS A 191 17.91 16.18 5.28
C LYS A 191 19.28 15.65 5.66
N ASN A 192 19.54 15.50 6.97
CA ASN A 192 20.82 15.04 7.49
C ASN A 192 21.15 13.61 7.01
N GLU A 193 20.15 12.72 6.98
CA GLU A 193 20.28 11.36 6.44
C GLU A 193 20.69 11.38 4.96
N MET A 194 20.02 12.17 4.12
CA MET A 194 20.31 12.26 2.69
C MET A 194 21.69 12.85 2.40
N MET A 195 22.07 13.88 3.16
CA MET A 195 23.38 14.53 3.04
C MET A 195 24.52 13.57 3.41
N ASN A 196 24.46 12.97 4.60
CA ASN A 196 25.57 12.20 5.15
C ASN A 196 25.72 10.82 4.53
N ASN A 197 24.61 10.14 4.24
CA ASN A 197 24.65 8.73 3.80
C ASN A 197 24.78 8.58 2.28
N PHE A 198 24.42 9.60 1.50
CA PHE A 198 24.33 9.48 0.03
C PHE A 198 25.07 10.58 -0.72
N LEU A 199 24.87 11.86 -0.38
CA LEU A 199 25.41 12.97 -1.18
C LEU A 199 26.90 13.22 -0.90
N LEU A 200 27.28 13.38 0.37
CA LEU A 200 28.67 13.70 0.76
C LEU A 200 29.68 12.59 0.44
N PRO A 201 29.34 11.28 0.54
CA PRO A 201 30.25 10.21 0.10
C PRO A 201 30.47 10.15 -1.42
N GLY A 202 29.61 10.80 -2.21
CA GLY A 202 29.60 10.78 -3.67
C GLY A 202 28.51 9.89 -4.26
N LEU A 203 27.88 10.37 -5.34
CA LEU A 203 26.82 9.65 -6.06
C LEU A 203 27.38 8.87 -7.24
N GLN A 204 26.98 7.60 -7.35
CA GLN A 204 27.20 6.79 -8.56
C GLN A 204 26.13 7.10 -9.62
N ASP A 205 26.51 6.90 -10.89
CA ASP A 205 25.58 7.00 -12.01
C ASP A 205 24.47 5.94 -11.91
N LEU A 206 23.25 6.32 -12.27
CA LEU A 206 22.05 5.52 -12.03
C LEU A 206 21.68 4.72 -13.28
N CYS A 207 21.50 3.40 -13.16
CA CYS A 207 20.97 2.58 -14.24
C CYS A 207 19.47 2.88 -14.49
N VAL A 208 19.17 3.53 -15.61
CA VAL A 208 17.82 4.03 -15.97
C VAL A 208 17.11 3.19 -17.04
N SER A 209 17.63 2.02 -17.42
CA SER A 209 16.89 1.06 -18.26
C SER A 209 17.01 -0.38 -17.78
N ARG A 210 16.14 -1.28 -18.25
CA ARG A 210 16.21 -2.74 -18.04
C ARG A 210 15.93 -3.50 -19.33
N THR A 211 16.46 -4.72 -19.48
CA THR A 211 16.10 -5.62 -20.59
C THR A 211 15.42 -6.92 -20.13
N SER A 212 15.41 -7.18 -18.81
CA SER A 212 14.93 -8.42 -18.21
C SER A 212 13.41 -8.60 -18.16
N PHE A 213 12.62 -7.56 -18.44
CA PHE A 213 11.15 -7.61 -18.44
C PHE A 213 10.58 -6.65 -19.49
N LYS A 214 9.32 -6.86 -19.88
CA LYS A 214 8.68 -6.07 -20.96
C LYS A 214 7.66 -5.06 -20.43
N TRP A 215 7.10 -5.28 -19.24
CA TRP A 215 6.11 -4.38 -18.66
C TRP A 215 6.72 -3.06 -18.14
N GLY A 216 6.81 -2.07 -19.02
CA GLY A 216 7.30 -0.72 -18.75
C GLY A 216 7.36 0.13 -20.02
N ILE A 217 7.72 1.41 -19.88
CA ILE A 217 7.76 2.35 -21.01
C ILE A 217 8.99 2.08 -21.89
N PRO A 218 8.84 1.71 -23.17
CA PRO A 218 9.97 1.35 -24.03
C PRO A 218 10.84 2.56 -24.38
N VAL A 219 12.15 2.35 -24.48
CA VAL A 219 13.09 3.35 -24.98
C VAL A 219 12.91 3.45 -26.50
N THR A 220 12.49 4.61 -26.99
CA THR A 220 12.03 4.78 -28.39
C THR A 220 13.06 4.46 -29.46
N PHE A 221 14.34 4.69 -29.18
CA PHE A 221 15.44 4.41 -30.11
C PHE A 221 16.15 3.07 -29.86
N ASP A 222 15.84 2.36 -28.77
CA ASP A 222 16.31 0.99 -28.50
C ASP A 222 15.22 0.19 -27.76
N PRO A 223 14.19 -0.30 -28.47
CA PRO A 223 12.99 -0.89 -27.86
C PRO A 223 13.22 -2.20 -27.09
N LYS A 224 14.44 -2.74 -27.11
CA LYS A 224 14.83 -3.85 -26.22
C LYS A 224 14.90 -3.42 -24.76
N HIS A 225 15.06 -2.12 -24.53
CA HIS A 225 15.14 -1.53 -23.21
C HIS A 225 13.80 -0.94 -22.80
N VAL A 226 13.40 -1.20 -21.56
CA VAL A 226 12.34 -0.48 -20.87
C VAL A 226 12.93 0.52 -19.89
N THR A 227 12.27 1.67 -19.75
CA THR A 227 12.69 2.74 -18.86
C THR A 227 12.57 2.29 -17.40
N TYR A 228 13.55 2.64 -16.59
CA TYR A 228 13.54 2.35 -15.16
C TYR A 228 12.38 3.05 -14.47
N VAL A 229 11.65 2.29 -13.65
CA VAL A 229 10.41 2.71 -12.99
C VAL A 229 10.52 4.05 -12.26
N TRP A 230 11.68 4.41 -11.68
CA TRP A 230 11.79 5.70 -10.98
C TRP A 230 11.90 6.91 -11.91
N LEU A 231 12.46 6.78 -13.11
CA LEU A 231 12.47 7.91 -14.08
C LEU A 231 11.05 8.15 -14.62
N ASP A 232 10.34 7.07 -14.91
CA ASP A 232 8.92 7.03 -15.23
C ASP A 232 8.06 7.63 -14.10
N ALA A 233 8.03 6.96 -12.95
CA ALA A 233 7.20 7.32 -11.81
C ALA A 233 7.46 8.75 -11.33
N LEU A 234 8.70 9.23 -11.19
CA LEU A 234 8.95 10.60 -10.71
C LEU A 234 8.47 11.67 -11.69
N THR A 235 8.39 11.35 -12.99
CA THR A 235 7.90 12.26 -14.03
C THR A 235 6.39 12.49 -13.94
N ASN A 236 5.65 11.69 -13.15
CA ASN A 236 4.21 11.87 -12.93
C ASN A 236 3.86 13.30 -12.45
N TYR A 237 4.74 13.88 -11.62
CA TYR A 237 4.49 15.17 -10.98
C TYR A 237 4.41 16.34 -11.96
N ILE A 238 5.09 16.25 -13.10
CA ILE A 238 5.08 17.29 -14.14
C ILE A 238 4.14 16.92 -15.28
N THR A 239 4.03 15.64 -15.64
CA THR A 239 3.14 15.17 -16.70
C THR A 239 1.66 15.26 -16.31
N GLY A 240 1.32 15.01 -15.05
CA GLY A 240 -0.06 15.12 -14.56
C GLY A 240 -0.63 16.55 -14.55
N ILE A 241 0.23 17.54 -14.72
CA ILE A 241 -0.13 18.95 -14.92
C ILE A 241 0.19 19.46 -16.34
N GLY A 242 0.52 18.57 -17.28
CA GLY A 242 0.66 18.90 -18.71
C GLY A 242 2.04 19.42 -19.13
N TYR A 243 3.12 18.93 -18.51
CA TYR A 243 4.47 19.18 -19.03
C TYR A 243 4.67 18.54 -20.41
N ASP A 244 5.22 19.30 -21.36
CA ASP A 244 5.70 18.80 -22.64
C ASP A 244 7.22 19.04 -22.78
N CYS A 245 7.96 17.95 -22.98
CA CYS A 245 9.42 17.95 -23.12
C CYS A 245 9.93 18.81 -24.31
N ASP A 246 9.07 19.03 -25.31
CA ASP A 246 9.35 19.85 -26.50
C ASP A 246 9.08 21.35 -26.28
N GLY A 247 8.62 21.76 -25.09
CA GLY A 247 8.41 23.16 -24.71
C GLY A 247 6.97 23.68 -24.89
N ASN A 248 6.04 22.83 -25.32
CA ASN A 248 4.63 23.18 -25.53
C ASN A 248 3.75 22.86 -24.30
N SER A 249 4.27 23.05 -23.08
CA SER A 249 3.55 22.70 -21.85
C SER A 249 2.23 23.46 -21.69
N ASP A 250 1.26 22.81 -21.06
CA ASP A 250 -0.06 23.36 -20.79
C ASP A 250 -0.03 24.52 -19.78
N GLU A 251 -1.13 25.28 -19.74
CA GLU A 251 -1.32 26.37 -18.76
C GLU A 251 -1.28 25.88 -17.31
N LYS A 252 -1.71 24.64 -17.04
CA LYS A 252 -1.61 24.05 -15.69
C LYS A 252 -0.15 23.92 -15.25
N PHE A 253 0.73 23.42 -16.09
CA PHE A 253 2.15 23.29 -15.79
C PHE A 253 2.76 24.66 -15.50
N LYS A 254 2.49 25.65 -16.36
CA LYS A 254 3.00 27.03 -16.19
C LYS A 254 2.51 27.69 -14.91
N LYS A 255 1.30 27.35 -14.45
CA LYS A 255 0.68 27.92 -13.25
C LYS A 255 1.14 27.25 -11.96
N TYR A 256 1.23 25.92 -11.94
CA TYR A 256 1.39 25.12 -10.73
C TYR A 256 2.81 24.60 -10.50
N TRP A 257 3.67 24.53 -11.53
CA TRP A 257 5.06 24.11 -11.36
C TRP A 257 5.96 25.29 -10.99
N PRO A 258 6.89 25.15 -10.01
CA PRO A 258 7.23 23.95 -9.25
C PRO A 258 6.22 23.62 -8.13
N ALA A 259 6.10 22.32 -7.80
CA ALA A 259 5.29 21.87 -6.68
C ALA A 259 5.67 22.56 -5.38
N ASP A 260 4.66 23.01 -4.63
CA ASP A 260 4.85 23.60 -3.31
C ASP A 260 5.18 22.52 -2.27
N LEU A 261 4.59 21.33 -2.39
CA LEU A 261 4.80 20.22 -1.47
C LEU A 261 4.68 18.85 -2.17
N HIS A 262 5.74 18.06 -2.10
CA HIS A 262 5.66 16.61 -2.28
C HIS A 262 5.56 15.94 -0.91
N LEU A 263 4.44 15.28 -0.64
CA LEU A 263 4.21 14.52 0.58
C LEU A 263 4.48 13.04 0.29
N ILE A 264 5.48 12.46 0.94
CA ILE A 264 5.97 11.11 0.64
C ILE A 264 6.37 10.34 1.91
N GLY A 265 6.27 9.01 1.88
CA GLY A 265 6.83 8.16 2.94
C GLY A 265 8.36 8.23 3.04
N LYS A 266 8.89 8.17 4.28
CA LYS A 266 10.35 8.22 4.53
C LYS A 266 11.18 7.16 3.79
N ASP A 267 10.59 6.05 3.36
CA ASP A 267 11.27 5.00 2.57
C ASP A 267 11.64 5.43 1.16
N ILE A 268 10.95 6.41 0.61
CA ILE A 268 11.13 6.88 -0.77
C ILE A 268 11.72 8.29 -0.85
N ILE A 269 12.14 8.85 0.29
CA ILE A 269 12.67 10.23 0.37
C ILE A 269 13.93 10.42 -0.47
N ARG A 270 14.78 9.41 -0.57
CA ARG A 270 15.99 9.43 -1.41
C ARG A 270 15.66 9.73 -2.87
N PHE A 271 14.61 9.11 -3.40
CA PHE A 271 14.21 9.30 -4.79
C PHE A 271 13.71 10.72 -5.03
N HIS A 272 12.99 11.31 -4.07
CA HIS A 272 12.37 12.63 -4.18
C HIS A 272 13.32 13.80 -3.86
N THR A 273 14.39 13.54 -3.11
CA THR A 273 15.34 14.58 -2.67
C THR A 273 16.71 14.50 -3.36
N ILE A 274 16.99 13.38 -4.05
CA ILE A 274 18.22 13.20 -4.83
C ILE A 274 17.91 12.98 -6.30
N TYR A 275 17.14 11.95 -6.64
CA TYR A 275 16.99 11.55 -8.05
C TYR A 275 16.12 12.53 -8.81
N TRP A 276 14.97 12.86 -8.23
CA TRP A 276 14.02 13.78 -8.84
C TRP A 276 14.60 15.18 -9.07
N PRO A 277 15.25 15.82 -8.08
CA PRO A 277 15.86 17.13 -8.32
C PRO A 277 16.96 17.09 -9.37
N ILE A 278 17.74 16.02 -9.43
CA ILE A 278 18.78 15.86 -10.44
C ILE A 278 18.19 15.68 -11.84
N PHE A 279 17.11 14.90 -12.00
CA PHE A 279 16.38 14.80 -13.26
C PHE A 279 15.84 16.16 -13.69
N LEU A 280 15.24 16.92 -12.77
CA LEU A 280 14.76 18.28 -13.03
C LEU A 280 15.89 19.24 -13.43
N MET A 281 17.05 19.19 -12.75
CA MET A 281 18.23 19.98 -13.12
C MET A 281 18.71 19.66 -14.54
N ALA A 282 18.73 18.38 -14.91
CA ALA A 282 19.10 17.94 -16.26
C ALA A 282 18.07 18.32 -17.32
N LEU A 283 16.79 18.44 -16.94
CA LEU A 283 15.72 18.97 -17.80
C LEU A 283 15.66 20.50 -17.83
N GLY A 284 16.47 21.20 -17.01
CA GLY A 284 16.43 22.66 -16.89
C GLY A 284 15.17 23.20 -16.22
N LEU A 285 14.52 22.40 -15.36
CA LEU A 285 13.29 22.76 -14.67
C LEU A 285 13.55 23.24 -13.23
N PRO A 286 12.68 24.12 -12.69
CA PRO A 286 12.75 24.50 -11.28
C PRO A 286 12.45 23.30 -10.38
N LEU A 287 13.08 23.28 -9.21
CA LEU A 287 12.92 22.23 -8.22
C LEU A 287 11.65 22.44 -7.37
N PRO A 288 11.06 21.37 -6.81
CA PRO A 288 9.97 21.51 -5.85
C PRO A 288 10.42 22.33 -4.64
N LYS A 289 9.50 23.11 -4.07
CA LYS A 289 9.80 24.01 -2.94
C LYS A 289 10.06 23.24 -1.66
N GLN A 290 9.31 22.14 -1.44
CA GLN A 290 9.44 21.31 -0.25
C GLN A 290 9.09 19.84 -0.53
N VAL A 291 9.84 18.95 0.10
CA VAL A 291 9.57 17.51 0.21
C VAL A 291 9.42 17.17 1.68
N PHE A 292 8.26 16.64 2.07
CA PHE A 292 7.99 16.16 3.42
C PHE A 292 7.98 14.64 3.47
N GLY A 293 8.98 14.07 4.13
CA GLY A 293 9.13 12.64 4.40
C GLY A 293 8.41 12.23 5.67
N HIS A 294 7.14 11.88 5.56
CA HIS A 294 6.33 11.51 6.72
C HIS A 294 6.80 10.17 7.33
N PRO A 295 6.59 9.97 8.64
CA PRO A 295 6.93 8.72 9.32
C PRO A 295 5.98 7.58 8.93
N TRP A 296 6.31 6.35 9.34
CA TRP A 296 5.43 5.20 9.12
C TRP A 296 4.35 5.11 10.18
N LEU A 297 3.19 4.59 9.77
CA LEU A 297 2.20 4.05 10.68
C LEU A 297 2.47 2.55 10.88
N LEU A 298 2.80 2.16 12.11
CA LEU A 298 3.18 0.80 12.50
C LEU A 298 2.03 0.12 13.26
N GLN A 299 1.97 -1.21 13.20
CA GLN A 299 1.05 -1.98 14.06
C GLN A 299 1.89 -2.75 15.07
N GLY A 300 1.67 -2.52 16.37
CA GLY A 300 2.27 -3.27 17.49
C GLY A 300 3.77 -3.58 17.35
N ASP A 301 4.09 -4.74 16.75
CA ASP A 301 5.42 -5.35 16.60
C ASP A 301 6.26 -4.82 15.41
N GLY A 302 5.76 -3.87 14.62
CA GLY A 302 6.54 -3.17 13.59
C GLY A 302 5.78 -2.84 12.30
N LYS A 303 6.48 -2.87 11.16
CA LYS A 303 5.90 -2.53 9.84
C LYS A 303 4.82 -3.55 9.44
N MET A 304 3.68 -3.05 8.97
CA MET A 304 2.60 -3.88 8.43
C MET A 304 3.06 -4.66 7.20
N SER A 305 2.71 -5.95 7.14
CA SER A 305 3.00 -6.78 5.96
C SER A 305 1.99 -7.92 5.79
N LYS A 306 1.66 -8.24 4.53
CA LYS A 306 0.71 -9.31 4.20
C LYS A 306 1.16 -10.68 4.74
N SER A 307 2.46 -10.94 4.80
CA SER A 307 3.03 -12.20 5.31
C SER A 307 2.89 -12.37 6.82
N LYS A 308 2.83 -11.26 7.59
CA LYS A 308 2.63 -11.29 9.04
C LYS A 308 1.15 -11.33 9.46
N GLY A 309 0.21 -11.13 8.53
CA GLY A 309 -1.22 -11.06 8.83
C GLY A 309 -1.65 -9.85 9.66
N ASN A 310 -0.75 -8.87 9.86
CA ASN A 310 -0.97 -7.64 10.62
C ASN A 310 -1.26 -6.45 9.67
N VAL A 311 -2.14 -6.64 8.69
CA VAL A 311 -2.49 -5.57 7.75
C VAL A 311 -3.87 -5.04 8.10
N LEU A 312 -3.94 -3.75 8.41
CA LEU A 312 -5.20 -3.03 8.54
C LEU A 312 -5.51 -2.32 7.22
N TYR A 313 -6.74 -2.48 6.74
CA TYR A 313 -7.24 -1.83 5.53
C TYR A 313 -8.22 -0.72 5.90
N ALA A 314 -8.24 0.35 5.10
CA ALA A 314 -9.04 1.53 5.39
C ALA A 314 -10.55 1.24 5.40
N ASP A 315 -11.04 0.47 4.43
CA ASP A 315 -12.44 0.06 4.37
C ASP A 315 -12.88 -0.72 5.60
N THR A 316 -12.07 -1.70 6.04
CA THR A 316 -12.33 -2.42 7.28
C THR A 316 -12.39 -1.49 8.50
N LEU A 317 -11.53 -0.48 8.59
CA LEU A 317 -11.60 0.46 9.71
C LEU A 317 -12.83 1.39 9.59
N VAL A 318 -13.19 1.80 8.37
CA VAL A 318 -14.36 2.64 8.12
C VAL A 318 -15.66 1.91 8.49
N ASP A 319 -15.77 0.61 8.21
CA ASP A 319 -16.95 -0.18 8.59
C ASP A 319 -17.19 -0.20 10.11
N PHE A 320 -16.12 -0.11 10.91
CA PHE A 320 -16.22 -0.11 12.37
C PHE A 320 -16.41 1.29 12.95
N PHE A 321 -15.66 2.26 12.47
CA PHE A 321 -15.51 3.56 13.12
C PHE A 321 -16.12 4.73 12.34
N GLY A 322 -16.38 4.55 11.05
CA GLY A 322 -16.76 5.62 10.13
C GLY A 322 -15.56 6.40 9.60
N VAL A 323 -15.74 7.06 8.43
CA VAL A 323 -14.68 7.74 7.69
C VAL A 323 -13.93 8.77 8.53
N ASP A 324 -14.65 9.70 9.15
CA ASP A 324 -14.02 10.79 9.90
C ASP A 324 -13.29 10.34 11.16
N ALA A 325 -13.75 9.27 11.82
CA ALA A 325 -13.04 8.72 12.97
C ALA A 325 -11.70 8.09 12.54
N VAL A 326 -11.68 7.39 11.41
CA VAL A 326 -10.44 6.85 10.82
C VAL A 326 -9.52 7.99 10.40
N ARG A 327 -10.03 9.02 9.73
CA ARG A 327 -9.26 10.21 9.34
C ARG A 327 -8.65 10.91 10.55
N TYR A 328 -9.45 11.18 11.59
CA TYR A 328 -9.00 11.75 12.85
C TYR A 328 -7.84 10.95 13.43
N PHE A 329 -8.01 9.63 13.53
CA PHE A 329 -7.02 8.76 14.13
C PHE A 329 -5.68 8.83 13.38
N VAL A 330 -5.68 8.60 12.06
CA VAL A 330 -4.43 8.56 11.29
C VAL A 330 -3.75 9.93 11.20
N LEU A 331 -4.47 11.03 11.42
CA LEU A 331 -3.89 12.37 11.44
C LEU A 331 -3.40 12.80 12.82
N HIS A 332 -4.11 12.41 13.89
CA HIS A 332 -3.80 12.80 15.27
C HIS A 332 -2.72 11.91 15.91
N GLU A 333 -2.77 10.59 15.67
CA GLU A 333 -1.81 9.65 16.25
C GLU A 333 -0.50 9.55 15.47
N MET A 334 -0.32 10.35 14.42
CA MET A 334 0.89 10.40 13.62
C MET A 334 1.79 11.56 14.04
N PRO A 335 2.92 11.30 14.73
CA PRO A 335 3.86 12.34 15.11
C PRO A 335 4.51 13.00 13.88
N PHE A 336 5.12 14.18 14.09
CA PHE A 336 5.79 14.91 13.01
C PHE A 336 7.06 14.20 12.48
N GLU A 337 7.86 13.59 13.36
CA GLU A 337 9.16 13.00 13.00
C GLU A 337 9.27 11.48 13.23
N ASN A 338 8.54 10.99 14.22
CA ASN A 338 8.63 9.61 14.70
C ASN A 338 7.49 8.76 14.17
N ASP A 339 7.72 7.44 14.07
CA ASP A 339 6.70 6.49 13.65
C ASP A 339 5.52 6.46 14.63
N GLY A 340 4.31 6.45 14.08
CA GLY A 340 3.07 6.32 14.83
C GLY A 340 2.67 4.85 14.98
N VAL A 341 1.76 4.57 15.90
CA VAL A 341 1.25 3.22 16.16
C VAL A 341 -0.26 3.19 16.01
N ILE A 342 -0.77 2.16 15.32
CA ILE A 342 -2.20 1.85 15.23
C ILE A 342 -2.49 0.51 15.89
N SER A 343 -3.53 0.48 16.71
CA SER A 343 -4.13 -0.73 17.28
C SER A 343 -5.63 -0.54 17.43
N TRP A 344 -6.37 -1.66 17.51
CA TRP A 344 -7.81 -1.64 17.78
C TRP A 344 -8.13 -0.99 19.12
N ASP A 345 -7.33 -1.28 20.15
CA ASP A 345 -7.46 -0.65 21.47
C ASP A 345 -7.32 0.87 21.41
N LEU A 346 -6.28 1.37 20.74
CA LEU A 346 -6.04 2.82 20.65
C LEU A 346 -7.13 3.52 19.82
N MET A 347 -7.63 2.87 18.76
CA MET A 347 -8.75 3.39 17.99
C MET A 347 -10.04 3.49 18.82
N VAL A 348 -10.39 2.44 19.56
CA VAL A 348 -11.56 2.45 20.46
C VAL A 348 -11.37 3.49 21.58
N GLU A 349 -10.16 3.62 22.12
CA GLU A 349 -9.84 4.62 23.13
C GLU A 349 -10.11 6.03 22.59
N ARG A 350 -9.55 6.40 21.42
CA ARG A 350 -9.72 7.73 20.81
C ARG A 350 -11.17 8.01 20.36
N MET A 351 -11.84 7.00 19.83
CA MET A 351 -13.27 7.07 19.50
C MET A 351 -14.10 7.43 20.74
N ASN A 352 -13.82 6.76 21.87
CA ASN A 352 -14.56 6.99 23.11
C ASN A 352 -14.16 8.30 23.80
N SER A 353 -12.88 8.55 24.00
CA SER A 353 -12.38 9.65 24.83
C SER A 353 -12.47 11.00 24.14
N ASP A 354 -11.98 11.12 22.92
CA ASP A 354 -11.92 12.37 22.19
C ASP A 354 -13.22 12.60 21.40
N LEU A 355 -13.60 11.67 20.52
CA LEU A 355 -14.73 11.89 19.62
C LEU A 355 -16.09 11.83 20.33
N ALA A 356 -16.39 10.78 21.09
CA ALA A 356 -17.67 10.66 21.77
C ALA A 356 -17.76 11.55 23.03
N ASN A 357 -16.79 11.44 23.95
CA ASN A 357 -16.91 12.08 25.27
C ASN A 357 -16.59 13.58 25.27
N ILE A 358 -15.63 14.04 24.46
CA ILE A 358 -15.24 15.47 24.43
C ILE A 358 -16.06 16.22 23.39
N LEU A 359 -16.02 15.80 22.12
CA LEU A 359 -16.68 16.52 21.03
C LEU A 359 -18.18 16.22 20.97
N GLY A 360 -18.56 14.95 20.85
CA GLY A 360 -19.95 14.51 20.69
C GLY A 360 -20.85 14.95 21.84
N ASN A 361 -20.40 14.70 23.07
CA ASN A 361 -21.12 15.08 24.28
C ASN A 361 -21.28 16.61 24.42
N LEU A 362 -20.25 17.39 24.07
CA LEU A 362 -20.32 18.86 24.13
C LEU A 362 -21.41 19.40 23.21
N VAL A 363 -21.42 18.95 21.95
CA VAL A 363 -22.42 19.37 20.96
C VAL A 363 -23.83 18.98 21.44
N ASN A 364 -24.00 17.73 21.85
CA ASN A 364 -25.30 17.22 22.29
C ASN A 364 -25.82 17.96 23.54
N ARG A 365 -24.97 18.19 24.56
CA ARG A 365 -25.34 18.93 25.78
C ARG A 365 -25.75 20.36 25.46
N THR A 366 -24.98 21.06 24.63
CA THR A 366 -25.26 22.47 24.29
C THR A 366 -26.59 22.59 23.54
N VAL A 367 -26.82 21.78 22.50
CA VAL A 367 -28.09 21.80 21.75
C VAL A 367 -29.26 21.39 22.65
N SER A 368 -29.11 20.33 23.45
CA SER A 368 -30.17 19.87 24.36
C SER A 368 -30.53 20.91 25.43
N MET A 369 -29.55 21.58 26.02
CA MET A 369 -29.80 22.66 27.00
C MET A 369 -30.48 23.86 26.34
N THR A 370 -30.07 24.23 25.12
CA THR A 370 -30.70 25.31 24.35
C THR A 370 -32.16 24.99 24.02
N ASN A 371 -32.45 23.76 23.57
CA ASN A 371 -33.82 23.28 23.36
C ASN A 371 -34.64 23.31 24.64
N LYS A 372 -34.09 22.79 25.74
CA LYS A 372 -34.78 22.68 27.02
C LYS A 372 -35.12 24.04 27.64
N TYR A 373 -34.19 25.00 27.63
CA TYR A 373 -34.33 26.25 28.38
C TYR A 373 -34.84 27.42 27.54
N PHE A 374 -34.62 27.40 26.21
CA PHE A 374 -34.99 28.50 25.31
C PHE A 374 -35.72 28.05 24.04
N GLY A 375 -36.25 26.83 24.01
CA GLY A 375 -36.98 26.31 22.84
C GLY A 375 -36.12 26.25 21.57
N GLY A 376 -34.80 26.15 21.74
CA GLY A 376 -33.81 26.07 20.65
C GLY A 376 -33.29 27.42 20.18
N ILE A 377 -33.82 28.54 20.69
CA ILE A 377 -33.35 29.88 20.31
C ILE A 377 -32.06 30.20 21.07
N VAL A 378 -31.03 30.63 20.34
CA VAL A 378 -29.73 31.03 20.87
C VAL A 378 -29.63 32.55 20.82
N GLU A 379 -29.55 33.20 21.99
CA GLU A 379 -29.43 34.65 22.09
C GLU A 379 -28.25 35.08 22.97
N ASN A 380 -27.49 36.07 22.52
CA ASN A 380 -26.55 36.79 23.35
C ASN A 380 -27.27 37.94 24.06
N LYS A 381 -27.43 37.83 25.39
CA LYS A 381 -28.02 38.88 26.24
C LYS A 381 -26.98 39.78 26.91
N GLY A 382 -25.69 39.56 26.66
CA GLY A 382 -24.60 40.40 27.18
C GLY A 382 -24.34 40.29 28.69
N ALA A 383 -24.94 39.32 29.38
CA ALA A 383 -24.72 39.07 30.81
C ALA A 383 -23.41 38.29 31.00
N ALA A 384 -22.29 39.01 30.88
CA ALA A 384 -20.95 38.45 30.86
C ALA A 384 -20.30 38.35 32.25
N GLU A 385 -19.47 37.33 32.44
CA GLU A 385 -18.61 37.12 33.62
C GLU A 385 -17.16 36.86 33.17
N PRO A 386 -16.15 37.00 34.06
CA PRO A 386 -14.74 36.84 33.69
C PRO A 386 -14.41 35.51 32.98
N VAL A 387 -15.09 34.42 33.37
CA VAL A 387 -14.93 33.09 32.76
C VAL A 387 -15.29 33.07 31.27
N ASP A 388 -16.14 33.99 30.80
CA ASP A 388 -16.51 34.13 29.39
C ASP A 388 -15.36 34.68 28.56
N GLU A 389 -14.67 35.68 29.08
CA GLU A 389 -13.52 36.30 28.40
C GLU A 389 -12.36 35.32 28.31
N GLU A 390 -12.15 34.47 29.33
CA GLU A 390 -11.17 33.38 29.25
C GLU A 390 -11.49 32.36 28.15
N LEU A 391 -12.76 31.97 28.00
CA LEU A 391 -13.19 31.08 26.92
C LEU A 391 -12.95 31.74 25.56
N LYS A 392 -13.42 32.97 25.37
CA LYS A 392 -13.25 33.73 24.11
C LYS A 392 -11.78 33.87 23.74
N ALA A 393 -10.93 34.26 24.69
CA ALA A 393 -9.50 34.40 24.48
C ALA A 393 -8.86 33.07 24.08
N THR A 394 -9.23 31.96 24.74
CA THR A 394 -8.74 30.62 24.39
C THR A 394 -9.11 30.25 22.96
N VAL A 395 -10.37 30.46 22.56
CA VAL A 395 -10.86 30.13 21.22
C VAL A 395 -10.13 30.92 20.14
N LEU A 396 -10.03 32.25 20.30
CA LEU A 396 -9.37 33.12 19.32
C LEU A 396 -7.86 32.85 19.23
N GLU A 397 -7.21 32.52 20.33
CA GLU A 397 -5.80 32.16 20.35
C GLU A 397 -5.55 30.79 19.69
N THR A 398 -6.44 29.82 19.89
CA THR A 398 -6.35 28.51 19.22
C THR A 398 -6.39 28.66 17.70
N VAL A 399 -7.23 29.55 17.14
CA VAL A 399 -7.30 29.78 15.68
C VAL A 399 -5.92 30.14 15.12
N LYS A 400 -5.19 31.04 15.79
CA LYS A 400 -3.83 31.44 15.40
C LYS A 400 -2.84 30.29 15.49
N LYS A 401 -2.87 29.54 16.60
CA LYS A 401 -1.99 28.38 16.80
C LYS A 401 -2.21 27.31 15.73
N VAL A 402 -3.46 27.04 15.37
CA VAL A 402 -3.79 26.08 14.29
C VAL A 402 -3.18 26.53 12.97
N ASP A 403 -3.32 27.81 12.60
CA ASP A 403 -2.72 28.34 11.37
C ASP A 403 -1.19 28.22 11.38
N GLU A 404 -0.53 28.57 12.48
CA GLU A 404 0.92 28.43 12.64
C GLU A 404 1.39 26.97 12.51
N LYS A 405 0.66 26.03 13.11
CA LYS A 405 0.98 24.59 13.07
C LYS A 405 0.77 24.02 11.68
N MET A 406 -0.33 24.36 11.01
CA MET A 406 -0.61 23.90 9.64
C MET A 406 0.39 24.46 8.63
N ASN A 407 0.84 25.71 8.79
CA ASN A 407 1.91 26.28 7.96
C ASN A 407 3.27 25.57 8.13
N LYS A 408 3.45 24.81 9.22
CA LYS A 408 4.64 24.00 9.51
C LYS A 408 4.39 22.49 9.33
N LEU A 409 3.27 22.11 8.71
CA LEU A 409 2.85 20.72 8.51
C LEU A 409 2.69 19.90 9.81
N ARG A 410 2.47 20.57 10.95
CA ARG A 410 2.25 19.93 12.26
C ARG A 410 0.77 19.61 12.47
N VAL A 411 0.26 18.69 11.65
CA VAL A 411 -1.17 18.36 11.56
C VAL A 411 -1.73 17.79 12.86
N ALA A 412 -1.06 16.81 13.49
CA ALA A 412 -1.48 16.26 14.77
C ALA A 412 -1.56 17.33 15.89
N ASP A 413 -0.56 18.21 15.95
CA ASP A 413 -0.55 19.32 16.90
C ASP A 413 -1.70 20.30 16.64
N ALA A 414 -2.02 20.58 15.37
CA ALA A 414 -3.15 21.44 14.99
C ALA A 414 -4.47 20.84 15.48
N ILE A 415 -4.71 19.54 15.27
CA ILE A 415 -5.88 18.84 15.79
C ILE A 415 -5.93 18.90 17.32
N THR A 416 -4.79 18.73 18.00
CA THR A 416 -4.70 18.85 19.47
C THR A 416 -5.16 20.22 19.95
N GLU A 417 -4.74 21.29 19.28
CA GLU A 417 -5.17 22.66 19.60
C GLU A 417 -6.67 22.86 19.36
N ILE A 418 -7.24 22.30 18.30
CA ILE A 418 -8.69 22.35 18.06
C ILE A 418 -9.45 21.66 19.19
N PHE A 419 -8.98 20.49 19.65
CA PHE A 419 -9.60 19.79 20.77
C PHE A 419 -9.49 20.54 22.10
N ASN A 420 -8.52 21.45 22.25
CA ASN A 420 -8.47 22.34 23.42
C ASN A 420 -9.67 23.30 23.48
N ILE A 421 -10.25 23.72 22.35
CA ILE A 421 -11.52 24.48 22.33
C ILE A 421 -12.63 23.65 22.97
N PHE A 422 -12.78 22.39 22.56
CA PHE A 422 -13.83 21.51 23.05
C PHE A 422 -13.64 21.16 24.53
N ARG A 423 -12.40 20.90 24.97
CA ARG A 423 -12.09 20.67 26.39
C ARG A 423 -12.37 21.91 27.24
N ARG A 424 -11.94 23.11 26.79
CA ARG A 424 -12.23 24.37 27.50
C ARG A 424 -13.72 24.66 27.57
N SER A 425 -14.47 24.33 26.52
CA SER A 425 -15.93 24.49 26.45
C SER A 425 -16.66 23.54 27.38
N ASN A 426 -16.23 22.28 27.50
CA ASN A 426 -16.76 21.36 28.52
C ASN A 426 -16.50 21.90 29.93
N LYS A 427 -15.26 22.34 30.21
CA LYS A 427 -14.92 22.96 31.50
C LYS A 427 -15.76 24.21 31.79
N TYR A 428 -16.04 25.01 30.76
CA TYR A 428 -16.90 26.20 30.87
C TYR A 428 -18.33 25.84 31.28
N ILE A 429 -18.89 24.73 30.79
CA ILE A 429 -20.18 24.21 31.26
C ILE A 429 -20.11 23.87 32.75
N ASP A 430 -19.04 23.20 33.18
CA ASP A 430 -18.90 22.77 34.57
C ASP A 430 -18.69 23.95 35.53
N GLU A 431 -17.97 25.00 35.10
CA GLU A 431 -17.76 26.24 35.85
C GLU A 431 -19.02 27.11 35.93
N THR A 432 -19.79 27.20 34.85
CA THR A 432 -21.00 28.06 34.78
C THR A 432 -22.25 27.37 35.33
N THR A 433 -22.26 26.04 35.39
CA THR A 433 -23.39 25.22 35.86
C THR A 433 -24.75 25.63 35.27
N PRO A 434 -24.98 25.52 33.95
CA PRO A 434 -26.22 25.97 33.29
C PRO A 434 -27.52 25.46 33.94
N TRP A 435 -27.51 24.24 34.47
CA TRP A 435 -28.65 23.65 35.19
C TRP A 435 -28.98 24.32 36.52
N THR A 436 -28.02 25.02 37.14
CA THR A 436 -28.24 25.84 38.33
C THR A 436 -28.76 27.20 37.93
N LEU A 437 -28.19 27.83 36.90
CA LEU A 437 -28.66 29.11 36.36
C LEU A 437 -30.12 29.03 35.91
N ALA A 438 -30.52 27.90 35.29
CA ALA A 438 -31.88 27.67 34.83
C ALA A 438 -32.95 27.61 35.94
N LYS A 439 -32.56 27.51 37.22
CA LYS A 439 -33.50 27.48 38.34
C LYS A 439 -33.85 28.87 38.87
N ASP A 440 -33.13 29.90 38.44
CA ASP A 440 -33.27 31.28 38.90
C ASP A 440 -33.65 32.18 37.72
N GLU A 441 -34.90 32.67 37.70
CA GLU A 441 -35.41 33.50 36.60
C GLU A 441 -34.61 34.80 36.42
N ALA A 442 -33.99 35.33 37.49
CA ALA A 442 -33.14 36.51 37.42
C ALA A 442 -31.82 36.26 36.68
N LYS A 443 -31.41 34.98 36.53
CA LYS A 443 -30.18 34.57 35.84
C LYS A 443 -30.43 34.07 34.42
N LYS A 444 -31.62 34.26 33.88
CA LYS A 444 -31.99 33.81 32.54
C LYS A 444 -31.12 34.42 31.44
N ASP A 445 -30.82 35.71 31.52
CA ASP A 445 -29.93 36.38 30.56
C ASP A 445 -28.49 35.87 30.65
N ARG A 446 -28.04 35.51 31.87
CA ARG A 446 -26.74 34.88 32.09
C ARG A 446 -26.69 33.50 31.42
N LEU A 447 -27.72 32.67 31.62
CA LEU A 447 -27.83 31.36 30.99
C LEU A 447 -27.86 31.47 29.45
N ALA A 448 -28.61 32.42 28.89
CA ALA A 448 -28.64 32.65 27.44
C ALA A 448 -27.25 32.99 26.90
N THR A 449 -26.54 33.90 27.57
CA THR A 449 -25.16 34.29 27.20
C THR A 449 -24.18 33.11 27.27
N VAL A 450 -24.29 32.24 28.28
CA VAL A 450 -23.48 31.01 28.40
C VAL A 450 -23.70 30.07 27.19
N LEU A 451 -24.96 29.82 26.83
CA LEU A 451 -25.28 28.93 25.70
C LEU A 451 -24.91 29.54 24.35
N TYR A 452 -25.00 30.86 24.20
CA TYR A 452 -24.48 31.57 23.03
C TYR A 452 -22.96 31.38 22.89
N ASN A 453 -22.21 31.59 23.97
CA ASN A 453 -20.74 31.42 23.95
C ASN A 453 -20.34 29.98 23.61
N LEU A 454 -21.06 28.97 24.12
CA LEU A 454 -20.83 27.57 23.78
C LEU A 454 -21.09 27.29 22.30
N THR A 455 -22.22 27.77 21.78
CA THR A 455 -22.61 27.60 20.37
C THR A 455 -21.57 28.24 19.44
N GLU A 456 -21.10 29.43 19.80
CA GLU A 456 -20.06 30.17 19.07
C GLU A 456 -18.71 29.42 19.09
N ALA A 457 -18.27 28.94 20.26
CA ALA A 457 -17.03 28.18 20.39
C ALA A 457 -17.07 26.86 19.59
N ILE A 458 -18.21 26.14 19.62
CA ILE A 458 -18.40 24.91 18.85
C ILE A 458 -18.41 25.22 17.34
N THR A 459 -19.02 26.33 16.91
CA THR A 459 -19.04 26.74 15.50
C THR A 459 -17.63 26.99 14.97
N ILE A 460 -16.79 27.70 15.73
CA ILE A 460 -15.37 27.94 15.38
C ILE A 460 -14.60 26.61 15.39
N GLY A 461 -14.74 25.80 16.44
CA GLY A 461 -14.06 24.51 16.54
C GLY A 461 -14.41 23.56 15.40
N ALA A 462 -15.70 23.44 15.05
CA ALA A 462 -16.17 22.63 13.91
C ALA A 462 -15.65 23.19 12.57
N SER A 463 -15.59 24.51 12.43
CA SER A 463 -15.05 25.14 11.22
C SER A 463 -13.56 24.85 11.02
N LEU A 464 -12.75 24.87 12.10
CA LEU A 464 -11.34 24.46 12.05
C LEU A 464 -11.18 22.95 11.78
N LEU A 465 -12.09 22.14 12.31
CA LEU A 465 -12.02 20.68 12.20
C LEU A 465 -12.33 20.18 10.77
N PHE A 466 -12.95 21.01 9.93
CA PHE A 466 -13.44 20.65 8.59
C PHE A 466 -12.36 20.10 7.66
N SER A 467 -11.13 20.60 7.76
CA SER A 467 -10.00 20.09 6.97
C SER A 467 -9.61 18.65 7.35
N PHE A 468 -9.93 18.20 8.56
CA PHE A 468 -9.54 16.89 9.09
C PHE A 468 -10.71 15.90 9.10
N MET A 469 -11.90 16.37 9.47
CA MET A 469 -13.15 15.59 9.61
C MET A 469 -14.32 16.33 8.93
N PRO A 470 -14.41 16.32 7.59
CA PRO A 470 -15.35 17.16 6.85
C PRO A 470 -16.83 16.89 7.20
N GLU A 471 -17.23 15.62 7.25
CA GLU A 471 -18.63 15.24 7.45
C GLU A 471 -19.10 15.54 8.88
N THR A 472 -18.24 15.32 9.86
CA THR A 472 -18.52 15.61 11.27
C THR A 472 -18.67 17.11 11.46
N SER A 473 -17.78 17.91 10.86
CA SER A 473 -17.90 19.36 10.88
C SER A 473 -19.23 19.82 10.28
N GLU A 474 -19.62 19.29 9.13
CA GLU A 474 -20.91 19.60 8.49
C GLU A 474 -22.10 19.19 9.39
N LYS A 475 -22.07 17.99 9.97
CA LYS A 475 -23.11 17.52 10.91
C LYS A 475 -23.22 18.43 12.13
N ILE A 476 -22.11 18.87 12.71
CA ILE A 476 -22.12 19.81 13.85
C ILE A 476 -22.75 21.14 13.43
N LEU A 477 -22.30 21.72 12.32
CA LEU A 477 -22.80 23.00 11.82
C LEU A 477 -24.30 22.94 11.47
N ALA A 478 -24.76 21.82 10.91
CA ALA A 478 -26.18 21.56 10.65
C ALA A 478 -26.99 21.47 11.96
N GLN A 479 -26.48 20.81 13.01
CA GLN A 479 -27.16 20.78 14.31
C GLN A 479 -27.24 22.18 14.95
N LEU A 480 -26.25 23.03 14.72
CA LEU A 480 -26.26 24.44 15.16
C LEU A 480 -27.03 25.38 14.21
N ASN A 481 -27.51 24.86 13.08
CA ASN A 481 -28.19 25.59 12.01
C ASN A 481 -27.39 26.81 11.52
N THR A 482 -26.09 26.62 11.27
CA THR A 482 -25.17 27.66 10.80
C THR A 482 -24.24 27.11 9.72
N GLU A 483 -23.55 28.02 9.03
CA GLU A 483 -22.56 27.68 8.01
C GLU A 483 -21.14 27.67 8.58
N LYS A 484 -20.23 27.04 7.82
CA LYS A 484 -18.81 27.00 8.13
C LYS A 484 -18.21 28.40 8.11
N ARG A 485 -17.46 28.76 9.14
CA ARG A 485 -16.79 30.04 9.23
C ARG A 485 -15.50 30.06 8.42
N SER A 486 -15.23 31.16 7.72
CA SER A 486 -13.94 31.40 7.07
C SER A 486 -12.84 31.63 8.12
N LEU A 487 -11.57 31.36 7.77
CA LEU A 487 -10.43 31.62 8.66
C LEU A 487 -10.36 33.09 9.09
N GLU A 488 -10.69 34.02 8.19
CA GLU A 488 -10.73 35.45 8.50
C GLU A 488 -11.75 35.77 9.60
N ASN A 489 -12.98 35.25 9.45
CA ASN A 489 -14.06 35.48 10.40
C ASN A 489 -13.83 34.78 11.75
N MET A 490 -13.02 33.71 11.79
CA MET A 490 -12.66 33.03 13.04
C MET A 490 -11.76 33.87 13.97
N ASN A 491 -11.21 34.99 13.50
CA ASN A 491 -10.51 35.96 14.36
C ASN A 491 -11.46 36.81 15.21
N THR A 492 -12.77 36.71 14.99
CA THR A 492 -13.79 37.45 15.74
C THR A 492 -14.75 36.48 16.42
N PHE A 493 -14.98 36.70 17.70
CA PHE A 493 -15.95 35.95 18.49
C PHE A 493 -17.30 36.68 18.51
N GLY A 494 -18.38 35.92 18.51
CA GLY A 494 -19.76 36.40 18.56
C GLY A 494 -20.39 36.65 17.18
N LEU A 495 -19.99 35.90 16.16
CA LEU A 495 -20.59 36.00 14.81
C LEU A 495 -21.72 34.99 14.55
N TYR A 496 -22.01 34.06 15.47
CA TYR A 496 -23.19 33.22 15.36
C TYR A 496 -24.46 34.09 15.31
N PRO A 497 -25.42 33.85 14.39
CA PRO A 497 -26.55 34.74 14.22
C PRO A 497 -27.43 34.80 15.49
N ASN A 498 -27.53 35.98 16.08
CA ASN A 498 -28.29 36.18 17.30
C ASN A 498 -29.80 35.94 17.06
N GLY A 499 -30.43 35.12 17.89
CA GLY A 499 -31.83 34.70 17.73
C GLY A 499 -32.04 33.54 16.77
N ASN A 500 -30.98 32.92 16.25
CA ASN A 500 -31.09 31.70 15.44
C ASN A 500 -31.56 30.50 16.27
N LYS A 501 -32.11 29.49 15.58
CA LYS A 501 -32.65 28.28 16.20
C LYS A 501 -31.78 27.07 15.86
N VAL A 502 -31.30 26.35 16.89
CA VAL A 502 -30.62 25.05 16.72
C VAL A 502 -31.62 23.96 16.33
N THR A 503 -31.11 22.80 15.90
CA THR A 503 -31.97 21.64 15.61
C THR A 503 -32.78 21.21 16.84
N GLU A 504 -34.03 20.82 16.64
CA GLU A 504 -34.91 20.34 17.71
C GLU A 504 -34.50 18.97 18.24
N LYS A 505 -33.85 18.16 17.39
CA LYS A 505 -33.44 16.78 17.70
C LYS A 505 -31.94 16.65 17.47
N PRO A 506 -31.10 16.86 18.50
CA PRO A 506 -29.67 16.66 18.36
C PRO A 506 -29.36 15.19 18.04
N GLU A 507 -28.46 14.99 17.09
CA GLU A 507 -27.98 13.67 16.67
C GLU A 507 -26.73 13.29 17.46
N ILE A 508 -26.60 12.00 17.79
CA ILE A 508 -25.37 11.47 18.39
C ILE A 508 -24.31 11.37 17.28
N LEU A 509 -23.25 12.16 17.39
CA LEU A 509 -22.17 12.18 16.39
C LEU A 509 -21.33 10.92 16.39
N PHE A 510 -21.03 10.38 17.59
CA PHE A 510 -20.19 9.21 17.78
C PHE A 510 -20.79 8.33 18.88
N ALA A 511 -21.05 7.06 18.55
CA ALA A 511 -21.45 6.07 19.52
C ALA A 511 -20.21 5.52 20.24
N ARG A 512 -20.30 5.33 21.55
CA ARG A 512 -19.24 4.66 22.30
C ARG A 512 -19.17 3.19 21.88
N MET A 513 -17.96 2.65 21.88
CA MET A 513 -17.68 1.27 21.50
C MET A 513 -17.08 0.49 22.67
N ASP A 514 -17.49 -0.77 22.82
CA ASP A 514 -16.82 -1.72 23.71
C ASP A 514 -15.70 -2.43 22.93
N ILE A 515 -14.49 -2.46 23.50
CA ILE A 515 -13.35 -3.10 22.87
C ILE A 515 -13.57 -4.61 22.69
N LYS A 516 -14.31 -5.27 23.60
CA LYS A 516 -14.62 -6.69 23.49
C LYS A 516 -15.48 -6.96 22.25
N ASP A 517 -16.53 -6.18 22.05
CA ASP A 517 -17.41 -6.30 20.88
C ASP A 517 -16.66 -6.06 19.57
N VAL A 518 -15.75 -5.07 19.56
CA VAL A 518 -14.88 -4.80 18.39
C VAL A 518 -13.96 -5.99 18.12
N MET A 519 -13.28 -6.50 19.15
CA MET A 519 -12.36 -7.62 18.99
C MET A 519 -13.06 -8.92 18.59
N GLU A 520 -14.27 -9.18 19.10
CA GLU A 520 -15.08 -10.32 18.68
C GLU A 520 -15.41 -10.27 17.18
N LYS A 521 -15.80 -9.09 16.66
CA LYS A 521 -16.03 -8.89 15.22
C LYS A 521 -14.73 -9.04 14.41
N VAL A 522 -13.61 -8.52 14.90
CA VAL A 522 -12.30 -8.66 14.24
C VAL A 522 -11.90 -10.12 14.13
N GLU A 523 -12.05 -10.90 15.19
CA GLU A 523 -11.75 -12.34 15.18
C GLU A 523 -12.71 -13.11 14.26
N ALA A 524 -14.00 -12.77 14.24
CA ALA A 524 -14.96 -13.35 13.31
C ALA A 524 -14.59 -13.07 11.84
N MET A 525 -14.18 -11.83 11.52
CA MET A 525 -13.74 -11.46 10.17
C MET A 525 -12.46 -12.21 9.76
N LYS A 526 -11.49 -12.36 10.67
CA LYS A 526 -10.29 -13.15 10.40
C LYS A 526 -10.61 -14.61 10.14
N ALA A 527 -11.54 -15.19 10.91
CA ALA A 527 -12.00 -16.57 10.73
C ALA A 527 -12.70 -16.76 9.37
N ALA A 528 -13.55 -15.81 8.97
CA ALA A 528 -14.21 -15.82 7.66
C ALA A 528 -13.18 -15.75 6.51
N ALA A 529 -12.25 -14.81 6.56
CA ALA A 529 -11.20 -14.66 5.54
C ALA A 529 -10.24 -15.87 5.47
N ALA A 530 -10.05 -16.59 6.57
CA ALA A 530 -9.28 -17.83 6.58
C ALA A 530 -10.04 -18.99 5.91
N THR A 531 -11.37 -19.00 6.01
CA THR A 531 -12.24 -20.01 5.39
C THR A 531 -12.35 -19.78 3.89
N GLU A 532 -12.55 -18.54 3.44
CA GLU A 532 -12.58 -18.17 2.01
C GLU A 532 -11.27 -18.56 1.30
N LYS A 533 -10.10 -18.31 1.93
CA LYS A 533 -8.80 -18.75 1.38
C LYS A 533 -8.62 -20.26 1.31
N GLN A 534 -9.36 -21.04 2.09
CA GLN A 534 -9.36 -22.50 1.99
C GLN A 534 -10.32 -22.99 0.91
N GLU A 535 -11.39 -22.25 0.62
CA GLU A 535 -12.34 -22.54 -0.46
C GLU A 535 -11.79 -22.13 -1.83
N GLU A 536 -11.15 -20.97 -1.98
CA GLU A 536 -10.44 -20.56 -3.21
C GLU A 536 -9.34 -21.57 -3.59
N LYS A 537 -8.62 -22.10 -2.61
CA LYS A 537 -7.63 -23.17 -2.83
C LYS A 537 -8.24 -24.50 -3.26
N LYS A 538 -9.52 -24.75 -2.98
CA LYS A 538 -10.25 -25.94 -3.44
C LYS A 538 -10.85 -25.73 -4.83
N GLU A 539 -11.16 -24.50 -5.22
CA GLU A 539 -11.72 -24.18 -6.55
C GLU A 539 -10.66 -24.02 -7.65
N GLU A 540 -9.39 -23.74 -7.32
CA GLU A 540 -8.28 -23.67 -8.31
C GLU A 540 -7.79 -25.04 -8.82
N GLU A 541 -8.24 -26.17 -8.27
CA GLU A 541 -7.97 -27.49 -8.85
C GLU A 541 -8.92 -27.79 -10.05
N LYS A 542 -8.47 -27.45 -11.27
CA LYS A 542 -9.05 -27.98 -12.53
C LYS A 542 -8.86 -29.52 -12.63
N PRO A 543 -9.71 -30.24 -13.38
CA PRO A 543 -10.00 -31.66 -13.14
C PRO A 543 -8.81 -32.54 -13.48
N GLY A 544 -8.12 -33.06 -12.45
CA GLY A 544 -7.27 -34.24 -12.56
C GLY A 544 -8.09 -35.48 -12.22
N MET A 545 -7.68 -36.64 -12.72
CA MET A 545 -8.29 -37.93 -12.37
C MET A 545 -8.52 -38.06 -10.86
N ASP A 546 -9.75 -38.37 -10.45
CA ASP A 546 -10.07 -38.66 -9.05
C ASP A 546 -9.30 -39.90 -8.59
N VAL A 547 -8.19 -39.69 -7.88
CA VAL A 547 -7.42 -40.79 -7.29
C VAL A 547 -8.09 -41.20 -5.98
N GLU A 548 -8.61 -42.42 -5.94
CA GLU A 548 -9.13 -43.02 -4.70
C GLU A 548 -8.03 -43.03 -3.63
N LYS A 549 -8.21 -42.22 -2.58
CA LYS A 549 -7.21 -42.07 -1.51
C LYS A 549 -7.13 -43.37 -0.71
N LYS A 550 -6.02 -44.08 -0.86
CA LYS A 550 -5.65 -45.18 0.05
C LYS A 550 -5.34 -44.62 1.44
N PRO A 551 -5.48 -45.42 2.51
CA PRO A 551 -5.04 -45.02 3.85
C PRO A 551 -3.58 -44.55 3.84
N GLU A 552 -3.29 -43.53 4.63
CA GLU A 552 -1.93 -43.02 4.80
C GLU A 552 -1.01 -44.13 5.35
N ILE A 553 0.18 -44.25 4.77
CA ILE A 553 1.23 -45.16 5.22
C ILE A 553 2.40 -44.35 5.78
N THR A 554 3.20 -44.99 6.63
CA THR A 554 4.40 -44.36 7.18
C THR A 554 5.58 -44.48 6.19
N TYR A 555 6.61 -43.65 6.35
CA TYR A 555 7.85 -43.79 5.59
C TYR A 555 8.48 -45.19 5.76
N ASP A 556 8.35 -45.78 6.95
CA ASP A 556 8.82 -47.14 7.23
C ASP A 556 8.13 -48.20 6.36
N ASP A 557 6.89 -47.97 5.94
CA ASP A 557 6.18 -48.85 5.03
C ASP A 557 6.68 -48.74 3.59
N PHE A 558 7.06 -47.52 3.16
CA PHE A 558 7.71 -47.30 1.86
C PHE A 558 9.13 -47.90 1.84
N ALA A 559 9.91 -47.71 2.91
CA ALA A 559 11.26 -48.25 3.06
C ALA A 559 11.31 -49.79 3.06
N LYS A 560 10.18 -50.46 3.32
CA LYS A 560 10.05 -51.92 3.18
C LYS A 560 10.02 -52.39 1.73
N LEU A 561 9.75 -51.51 0.74
CA LEU A 561 9.73 -51.88 -0.67
C LEU A 561 11.10 -51.64 -1.30
N GLN A 562 11.60 -52.64 -2.02
CA GLN A 562 12.88 -52.54 -2.70
C GLN A 562 12.67 -52.29 -4.19
N PHE A 563 12.93 -51.06 -4.61
CA PHE A 563 12.86 -50.66 -6.02
C PHE A 563 14.25 -50.60 -6.65
N GLN A 564 14.37 -51.16 -7.85
CA GLN A 564 15.62 -51.23 -8.60
C GLN A 564 15.38 -50.94 -10.08
N ILE A 565 16.35 -50.30 -10.74
CA ILE A 565 16.37 -50.19 -12.19
C ILE A 565 16.86 -51.53 -12.78
N GLY A 566 16.03 -52.15 -13.62
CA GLY A 566 16.34 -53.37 -14.34
C GLY A 566 16.44 -53.15 -15.85
N GLU A 567 17.31 -53.89 -16.52
CA GLU A 567 17.44 -53.88 -17.98
C GLU A 567 16.86 -55.18 -18.55
N ILE A 568 15.95 -55.08 -19.50
CA ILE A 568 15.31 -56.25 -20.10
C ILE A 568 16.26 -56.84 -21.15
N VAL A 569 16.80 -58.02 -20.86
CA VAL A 569 17.77 -58.70 -21.76
C VAL A 569 17.09 -59.69 -22.71
N LYS A 570 15.89 -60.15 -22.37
CA LYS A 570 15.06 -61.02 -23.21
C LYS A 570 13.58 -60.80 -22.87
N CYS A 571 12.70 -60.80 -23.86
CA CYS A 571 11.27 -60.74 -23.66
C CYS A 571 10.57 -61.68 -24.65
N GLU A 572 9.60 -62.46 -24.18
CA GLU A 572 8.83 -63.41 -25.00
C GLU A 572 7.35 -63.39 -24.61
N GLU A 573 6.46 -63.73 -25.54
CA GLU A 573 5.04 -63.90 -25.21
C GLU A 573 4.81 -65.16 -24.37
N VAL A 574 3.90 -65.08 -23.39
CA VAL A 574 3.51 -66.25 -22.59
C VAL A 574 2.52 -67.12 -23.37
N PRO A 575 2.84 -68.38 -23.74
CA PRO A 575 2.00 -69.20 -24.63
C PRO A 575 0.57 -69.46 -24.13
N LYS A 576 0.37 -69.45 -22.81
CA LYS A 576 -0.94 -69.70 -22.17
C LYS A 576 -1.65 -68.42 -21.72
N SER A 577 -1.22 -67.23 -22.15
CA SER A 577 -1.83 -65.96 -21.77
C SER A 577 -1.96 -64.99 -22.94
N LYS A 578 -3.14 -64.36 -23.03
CA LYS A 578 -3.39 -63.26 -23.98
C LYS A 578 -2.93 -61.89 -23.46
N LYS A 579 -2.48 -61.80 -22.20
CA LYS A 579 -2.16 -60.53 -21.53
C LYS A 579 -0.71 -60.40 -21.06
N LEU A 580 0.04 -61.50 -20.97
CA LEU A 580 1.35 -61.51 -20.30
C LEU A 580 2.52 -61.57 -21.28
N LEU A 581 3.54 -60.76 -21.01
CA LEU A 581 4.90 -60.93 -21.50
C LEU A 581 5.77 -61.53 -20.39
N CYS A 582 6.76 -62.33 -20.78
CA CYS A 582 7.77 -62.90 -19.89
C CYS A 582 9.12 -62.22 -20.18
N SER A 583 9.59 -61.40 -19.25
CA SER A 583 10.85 -60.66 -19.37
C SER A 583 11.92 -61.26 -18.49
N GLN A 584 13.11 -61.50 -19.05
CA GLN A 584 14.34 -61.71 -18.29
C GLN A 584 14.95 -60.34 -18.02
N VAL A 585 14.90 -59.91 -16.77
CA VAL A 585 15.32 -58.57 -16.35
C VAL A 585 16.61 -58.68 -15.56
N LYS A 586 17.68 -58.10 -16.09
CA LYS A 586 18.97 -58.00 -15.42
C LYS A 586 18.92 -56.85 -14.42
N ILE A 587 19.18 -57.17 -13.16
CA ILE A 587 19.22 -56.21 -12.04
C ILE A 587 20.59 -56.38 -11.38
N GLY A 588 21.51 -55.48 -11.71
CA GLY A 588 22.91 -55.60 -11.28
C GLY A 588 23.55 -56.88 -11.83
N SER A 589 23.92 -57.81 -10.93
CA SER A 589 24.51 -59.12 -11.27
C SER A 589 23.50 -60.25 -11.45
N GLU A 590 22.25 -60.07 -11.03
CA GLU A 590 21.21 -61.09 -11.10
C GLU A 590 20.33 -60.91 -12.34
N THR A 591 19.77 -62.00 -12.86
CA THR A 591 18.71 -61.95 -13.87
C THR A 591 17.47 -62.63 -13.30
N ARG A 592 16.34 -61.93 -13.35
CA ARG A 592 15.07 -62.41 -12.80
C ARG A 592 14.03 -62.56 -13.88
N GLN A 593 13.20 -63.59 -13.76
CA GLN A 593 12.04 -63.77 -14.63
C GLN A 593 10.85 -62.98 -14.09
N ILE A 594 10.33 -62.03 -14.87
CA ILE A 594 9.20 -61.19 -14.47
C ILE A 594 8.10 -61.29 -15.53
N LEU A 595 6.91 -61.67 -15.10
CA LEU A 595 5.72 -61.71 -15.96
C LEU A 595 4.91 -60.42 -15.74
N SER A 596 4.68 -59.66 -16.80
CA SER A 596 3.97 -58.38 -16.75
C SER A 596 2.76 -58.37 -17.69
N GLY A 597 1.66 -57.76 -17.22
CA GLY A 597 0.37 -57.68 -17.92
C GLY A 597 0.32 -56.72 -19.10
N ILE A 598 1.43 -56.45 -19.76
CA ILE A 598 1.61 -55.29 -20.66
C ILE A 598 1.54 -55.65 -22.16
N LYS A 599 1.17 -56.90 -22.50
CA LYS A 599 1.17 -57.41 -23.88
C LYS A 599 0.28 -56.61 -24.84
N ALA A 600 -0.76 -55.95 -24.34
CA ALA A 600 -1.65 -55.14 -25.19
C ALA A 600 -0.98 -53.84 -25.68
N TRP A 601 0.06 -53.36 -24.99
CA TRP A 601 0.72 -52.08 -25.28
C TRP A 601 2.14 -52.23 -25.82
N TYR A 602 2.81 -53.36 -25.53
CA TYR A 602 4.20 -53.60 -25.95
C TYR A 602 4.36 -54.95 -26.64
N LYS A 603 5.18 -54.98 -27.69
CA LYS A 603 5.64 -56.23 -28.32
C LYS A 603 6.95 -56.70 -27.68
N PRO A 604 7.25 -58.01 -27.68
CA PRO A 604 8.48 -58.53 -27.11
C PRO A 604 9.75 -57.85 -27.65
N GLU A 605 9.80 -57.52 -28.95
CA GLU A 605 10.97 -56.90 -29.57
C GLU A 605 11.23 -55.48 -29.03
N ASP A 606 10.17 -54.73 -28.73
CA ASP A 606 10.26 -53.35 -28.24
C ASP A 606 10.72 -53.25 -26.78
N MET A 607 10.67 -54.37 -26.05
CA MET A 607 11.01 -54.43 -24.63
C MET A 607 12.50 -54.65 -24.39
N VAL A 608 13.19 -55.34 -25.30
CA VAL A 608 14.60 -55.70 -25.14
C VAL A 608 15.47 -54.43 -25.16
N GLY A 609 16.37 -54.30 -24.18
CA GLY A 609 17.24 -53.13 -24.00
C GLY A 609 16.62 -51.99 -23.19
N ARG A 610 15.32 -52.04 -22.86
CA ARG A 610 14.69 -51.00 -22.02
C ARG A 610 15.13 -51.10 -20.56
N LYS A 611 15.33 -49.93 -19.95
CA LYS A 611 15.55 -49.77 -18.51
C LYS A 611 14.22 -49.45 -17.82
N VAL A 612 13.79 -50.30 -16.91
CA VAL A 612 12.49 -50.24 -16.25
C VAL A 612 12.64 -50.25 -14.73
N MET A 613 11.69 -49.63 -14.03
CA MET A 613 11.60 -49.70 -12.57
C MET A 613 10.96 -51.04 -12.15
N VAL A 614 11.61 -51.72 -11.20
CA VAL A 614 11.21 -53.06 -10.74
C VAL A 614 11.13 -53.11 -9.22
N VAL A 615 10.06 -53.69 -8.69
CA VAL A 615 9.99 -54.12 -7.29
C VAL A 615 10.59 -55.50 -7.14
N THR A 616 11.65 -55.64 -6.35
CA THR A 616 12.47 -56.87 -6.31
C THR A 616 12.27 -57.71 -5.06
N ASN A 617 11.66 -57.18 -4.00
CA ASN A 617 11.46 -57.90 -2.74
C ASN A 617 10.02 -58.39 -2.52
N LEU A 618 9.23 -58.50 -3.60
CA LEU A 618 7.95 -59.19 -3.56
C LEU A 618 8.16 -60.72 -3.52
N LYS A 619 7.29 -61.41 -2.79
CA LYS A 619 7.27 -62.88 -2.79
C LYS A 619 6.99 -63.38 -4.23
N PRO A 620 7.79 -64.33 -4.78
CA PRO A 620 7.55 -64.85 -6.10
C PRO A 620 6.14 -65.43 -6.27
N ALA A 621 5.51 -65.13 -7.41
CA ALA A 621 4.14 -65.55 -7.72
C ALA A 621 4.12 -66.42 -8.98
N LYS A 622 3.24 -67.45 -9.00
CA LYS A 622 3.01 -68.24 -10.22
C LYS A 622 1.91 -67.58 -11.06
N LEU A 623 2.27 -67.15 -12.26
CA LEU A 623 1.35 -66.55 -13.24
C LEU A 623 1.35 -67.40 -14.52
N ALA A 624 0.17 -67.84 -14.97
CA ALA A 624 0.02 -68.69 -16.15
C ALA A 624 0.94 -69.94 -16.19
N GLY A 625 1.27 -70.49 -15.01
CA GLY A 625 2.15 -71.67 -14.87
C GLY A 625 3.65 -71.37 -14.82
N MET A 626 4.07 -70.10 -14.95
CA MET A 626 5.46 -69.65 -14.86
C MET A 626 5.69 -68.82 -13.58
N LEU A 627 6.93 -68.81 -13.08
CA LEU A 627 7.30 -68.06 -11.89
C LEU A 627 7.62 -66.60 -12.25
N SER A 628 7.07 -65.63 -11.50
CA SER A 628 7.41 -64.21 -11.57
C SER A 628 8.08 -63.78 -10.28
N GLU A 629 9.30 -63.26 -10.38
CA GLU A 629 10.21 -62.97 -9.26
C GLU A 629 10.40 -61.46 -9.01
N GLY A 630 9.40 -60.68 -9.44
CA GLY A 630 9.34 -59.24 -9.28
C GLY A 630 8.12 -58.64 -9.99
N MET A 631 8.03 -57.31 -9.99
CA MET A 631 6.98 -56.56 -10.68
C MET A 631 7.58 -55.35 -11.40
N ILE A 632 7.31 -55.22 -12.70
CA ILE A 632 7.65 -54.02 -13.49
C ILE A 632 6.56 -52.97 -13.26
N LEU A 633 6.95 -51.73 -12.95
CA LEU A 633 6.00 -50.64 -12.70
C LEU A 633 5.64 -49.89 -13.99
N CYS A 634 4.35 -49.57 -14.11
CA CYS A 634 3.77 -48.84 -15.23
C CYS A 634 2.81 -47.77 -14.69
N ALA A 635 2.64 -46.68 -15.42
CA ALA A 635 1.56 -45.72 -15.24
C ALA A 635 0.42 -46.05 -16.22
N GLU A 636 -0.83 -45.87 -15.79
CA GLU A 636 -2.04 -46.03 -16.60
C GLU A 636 -2.89 -44.77 -16.45
N ASP A 637 -3.38 -44.21 -17.57
CA ASP A 637 -4.30 -43.08 -17.58
C ASP A 637 -5.78 -43.53 -17.57
N ASP A 638 -6.72 -42.57 -17.51
CA ASP A 638 -8.17 -42.79 -17.50
C ASP A 638 -8.73 -43.37 -18.82
N GLU A 639 -7.95 -43.30 -19.89
CA GLU A 639 -8.27 -43.91 -21.19
C GLU A 639 -7.72 -45.35 -21.31
N GLY A 640 -6.99 -45.85 -20.30
CA GLY A 640 -6.40 -47.18 -20.27
C GLY A 640 -5.11 -47.31 -21.09
N ASN A 641 -4.43 -46.20 -21.41
CA ASN A 641 -3.11 -46.22 -22.00
C ASN A 641 -2.06 -46.49 -20.93
N LEU A 642 -1.15 -47.43 -21.19
CA LEU A 642 -0.14 -47.86 -20.24
C LEU A 642 1.27 -47.47 -20.70
N ALA A 643 2.03 -46.84 -19.80
CA ALA A 643 3.42 -46.43 -20.02
C ALA A 643 4.38 -47.06 -18.99
N LEU A 644 5.50 -47.62 -19.44
CA LEU A 644 6.56 -48.10 -18.55
C LEU A 644 7.21 -46.96 -17.77
N MET A 645 7.45 -47.17 -16.47
CA MET A 645 8.22 -46.22 -15.67
C MET A 645 9.72 -46.38 -15.95
N THR A 646 10.31 -45.34 -16.56
CA THR A 646 11.73 -45.31 -16.94
C THR A 646 12.41 -44.05 -16.38
N PRO A 647 13.69 -44.10 -15.98
CA PRO A 647 14.41 -42.92 -15.53
C PRO A 647 14.63 -41.93 -16.69
N ALA A 648 14.48 -40.62 -16.42
CA ALA A 648 14.67 -39.58 -17.43
C ALA A 648 16.13 -39.43 -17.93
N LYS A 649 17.09 -39.95 -17.14
CA LYS A 649 18.52 -40.04 -17.51
C LYS A 649 18.90 -41.51 -17.61
N ASP A 650 19.94 -41.81 -18.38
CA ASP A 650 20.47 -43.16 -18.46
C ASP A 650 21.15 -43.57 -17.15
N ILE A 651 20.54 -44.50 -16.41
CA ILE A 651 21.00 -44.96 -15.08
C ILE A 651 21.41 -46.43 -15.17
N LYS A 652 22.39 -46.86 -14.38
CA LYS A 652 22.91 -48.24 -14.42
C LYS A 652 21.87 -49.24 -13.91
N SER A 653 21.80 -50.42 -14.53
CA SER A 653 21.02 -51.54 -13.99
C SER A 653 21.55 -51.95 -12.59
N GLY A 654 20.64 -52.17 -11.65
CA GLY A 654 20.93 -52.41 -10.24
C GLY A 654 21.02 -51.13 -9.38
N SER A 655 20.74 -49.96 -9.94
CA SER A 655 20.59 -48.73 -9.15
C SER A 655 19.30 -48.77 -8.33
N GLU A 656 19.40 -48.38 -7.06
CA GLU A 656 18.26 -48.20 -6.15
C GLU A 656 17.45 -46.96 -6.54
N VAL A 657 16.12 -47.06 -6.42
CA VAL A 657 15.22 -45.91 -6.54
C VAL A 657 14.81 -45.50 -5.14
N CYS A 658 15.22 -44.31 -4.72
CA CYS A 658 15.05 -43.77 -3.37
C CYS A 658 14.04 -42.63 -3.29
#